data_AF-A0AAV0SY81-F1
#
_entry.id   AF-A0AAV0SY81-F1
#
_cell.length_a   1.000
_cell.length_b   1.000
_cell.length_c   1.000
_cell.angle_alpha   90.00
_cell.angle_beta   90.00
_cell.angle_gamma   90.00
#
_symmetry.space_group_name_H-M   'P 1'
#
loop_
_entity.id
_entity.type
_entity.pdbx_description
1 polymer ?
#
loop_
_entity_poly.entity_id
_entity_poly.type
_entity_poly.pdbx_seq_one_letter_code
_entity_poly.pdbx_strand_id
1 'polypeptide(L)'
;MKYLFLRRHGISSLMQRRHIVTSSLPIVPRTDRDRQLLSALQVYYRLEGHFTVPFEFVVPSNEDDTTTSSLWPKETWGMDLGKRLRIFTRGRNIPYTSALLQSIGFLFPDWRTYVWEMQLIPGLKVFQQEEGHLFVRQHFQIPFGDTKWPRSTWGVKLGSQCQIFRRNADHGLSEQRKQQLDAMGFIWSDAQWKWEMQFLTALKKYKNIYGHCNVHHTFKVPMNDTFWPQVSWGYRLGVAVAKIKNNFEEHMLSPHQVADLKNLGFFQTELASDMWRNALMPALELYPTFYGDTFIAQDFVVPSNTPWPERAWGIKLGYIVKTINSTVIFRAEMENDKQKLKKIGYAWGSLFGKWVKELLPALRLYKAKFGNCDIPSWWVVPTNDASWPKALRGYHLGKQVVQIRRTGRRNAAVADVLTELGALGFKFNAFESTFVDRVLPALEVYVKIYGDTHVPQGFIVPSESTWPQPSWGTKLGHIVHKIRIHHPHAQHVELYRERLKKIGFVWSIYKSPAATKRDIVDPSLEVYKEINGEGAEISRNFVVPADDSRYPDIAKRFELGAWLTQYNKRTIGLLPFQTHDDTKKTVLMDNKVRRPRTERNLSPHVEQYWKDVLLCSFQVYAKLHGSCKDMVGSFVVPHEKPYPQSAWGLNLGLRLRHIRHGIRYANESAKYKDELENLGVLLDGDAVMLESNIGKHASKEGGFDEDKSLNNEDYSDDEDFGDEDIGDAGINEGNTAHIN
;
A
#
# COMPACT_ATOMS: atom_id res chain seq x y z
N MET A 1 14.94 1.91 65.52
CA MET A 1 13.79 2.55 66.20
C MET A 1 13.11 3.50 65.22
N LYS A 2 11.76 3.44 65.21
CA LYS A 2 10.77 4.16 64.37
C LYS A 2 10.57 3.58 62.95
N TYR A 3 9.29 3.39 62.61
CA TYR A 3 8.69 2.72 61.45
C TYR A 3 8.38 1.20 61.58
N LEU A 4 7.73 0.83 62.68
CA LEU A 4 6.91 -0.39 62.80
C LEU A 4 5.57 0.00 63.44
N PHE A 5 4.67 0.66 62.73
CA PHE A 5 3.25 0.76 63.11
C PHE A 5 2.44 1.25 61.90
N LEU A 6 1.43 0.47 61.50
CA LEU A 6 0.42 0.67 60.43
C LEU A 6 0.43 -0.41 59.33
N ARG A 7 0.29 -1.68 59.72
CA ARG A 7 -0.30 -2.74 58.87
C ARG A 7 -1.09 -3.73 59.73
N ARG A 8 -2.11 -3.22 60.41
CA ARG A 8 -3.19 -4.01 61.02
C ARG A 8 -4.46 -3.20 60.85
N HIS A 9 -5.12 -3.32 59.71
CA HIS A 9 -6.57 -3.17 59.51
C HIS A 9 -6.87 -3.41 58.03
N GLY A 10 -7.51 -4.54 57.73
CA GLY A 10 -7.87 -4.93 56.37
C GLY A 10 -8.26 -6.40 56.20
N ILE A 11 -7.90 -7.28 57.15
CA ILE A 11 -8.18 -8.74 57.07
C ILE A 11 -9.23 -9.18 58.11
N SER A 12 -10.00 -8.25 58.69
CA SER A 12 -10.86 -8.57 59.86
C SER A 12 -12.29 -9.03 59.55
N SER A 13 -12.68 -9.25 58.29
CA SER A 13 -14.10 -9.53 57.94
C SER A 13 -14.42 -10.94 57.44
N LEU A 14 -13.46 -11.87 57.37
CA LEU A 14 -13.72 -13.24 56.88
C LEU A 14 -13.60 -14.35 57.95
N MET A 15 -13.38 -13.98 59.22
CA MET A 15 -13.16 -14.92 60.33
C MET A 15 -14.45 -15.39 61.03
N GLN A 16 -15.50 -15.75 60.29
CA GLN A 16 -16.71 -16.33 60.90
C GLN A 16 -17.48 -17.25 59.95
N ARG A 17 -16.87 -18.37 59.52
CA ARG A 17 -17.65 -19.53 59.05
C ARG A 17 -17.06 -20.85 59.58
N ARG A 18 -17.79 -21.37 60.57
CA ARG A 18 -17.88 -22.74 61.12
C ARG A 18 -16.86 -23.76 60.59
N HIS A 19 -15.94 -24.14 61.48
CA HIS A 19 -15.20 -25.40 61.40
C HIS A 19 -16.19 -26.58 61.43
N ILE A 20 -16.35 -27.27 60.31
CA ILE A 20 -16.80 -28.67 60.33
C ILE A 20 -15.53 -29.49 60.46
N VAL A 21 -15.24 -29.93 61.69
CA VAL A 21 -14.18 -30.89 61.97
C VAL A 21 -14.72 -32.26 61.58
N THR A 22 -14.43 -32.72 60.37
CA THR A 22 -14.50 -34.15 60.04
C THR A 22 -13.14 -34.76 60.32
N SER A 23 -13.11 -35.67 61.28
CA SER A 23 -11.97 -36.53 61.57
C SER A 23 -11.57 -37.30 60.30
N SER A 24 -10.38 -37.01 59.78
CA SER A 24 -9.74 -37.85 58.77
C SER A 24 -8.25 -37.89 59.07
N LEU A 25 -7.68 -39.08 58.99
CA LEU A 25 -6.25 -39.35 59.17
C LEU A 25 -5.40 -38.31 58.41
N PRO A 26 -4.23 -37.88 58.93
CA PRO A 26 -3.39 -36.93 58.23
C PRO A 26 -3.01 -37.48 56.85
N ILE A 27 -3.47 -36.81 55.80
CA ILE A 27 -3.20 -37.21 54.42
C ILE A 27 -1.72 -36.94 54.13
N VAL A 28 -0.97 -38.02 53.92
CA VAL A 28 0.47 -37.95 53.65
C VAL A 28 0.72 -37.84 52.13
N PRO A 29 1.69 -37.01 51.69
CA PRO A 29 2.13 -36.99 50.29
C PRO A 29 2.58 -38.38 49.85
N ARG A 30 2.03 -38.88 48.74
CA ARG A 30 2.37 -40.23 48.22
C ARG A 30 3.73 -40.27 47.54
N THR A 31 4.22 -39.12 47.08
CA THR A 31 5.51 -39.01 46.37
C THR A 31 6.38 -37.94 47.01
N ASP A 32 7.70 -38.14 46.94
CA ASP A 32 8.68 -37.12 47.38
C ASP A 32 8.54 -35.82 46.59
N ARG A 33 8.10 -35.92 45.32
CA ARG A 33 7.81 -34.75 44.48
C ARG A 33 6.69 -33.88 45.05
N ASP A 34 5.61 -34.49 45.54
CA ASP A 34 4.51 -33.76 46.18
C ASP A 34 4.95 -33.14 47.50
N ARG A 35 5.78 -33.85 48.28
CA ARG A 35 6.35 -33.32 49.54
C ARG A 35 7.22 -32.09 49.28
N GLN A 36 8.12 -32.16 48.29
CA GLN A 36 8.97 -31.03 47.90
C GLN A 36 8.14 -29.84 47.38
N LEU A 37 7.11 -30.11 46.56
CA LEU A 37 6.19 -29.09 46.06
C LEU A 37 5.47 -28.36 47.21
N LEU A 38 4.90 -29.10 48.16
CA LEU A 38 4.19 -28.53 49.31
C LEU A 38 5.11 -27.72 50.21
N SER A 39 6.34 -28.20 50.43
CA SER A 39 7.36 -27.48 51.21
C SER A 39 7.75 -26.15 50.56
N ALA A 40 8.02 -26.15 49.24
CA ALA A 40 8.29 -24.94 48.48
C ALA A 40 7.09 -23.97 48.48
N LEU A 41 5.86 -24.46 48.32
CA LEU A 41 4.65 -23.63 48.39
C LEU A 41 4.45 -22.99 49.76
N GLN A 42 4.80 -23.68 50.85
CA GLN A 42 4.69 -23.14 52.20
C GLN A 42 5.70 -22.00 52.41
N VAL A 43 6.92 -22.13 51.90
CA VAL A 43 7.91 -21.03 51.92
C VAL A 43 7.43 -19.86 51.07
N TYR A 44 6.95 -20.14 49.86
CA TYR A 44 6.38 -19.10 48.98
C TYR A 44 5.25 -18.33 49.67
N TYR A 45 4.31 -19.03 50.32
CA TYR A 45 3.22 -18.41 51.06
C TYR A 45 3.71 -17.54 52.22
N ARG A 46 4.77 -17.95 52.94
CA ARG A 46 5.36 -17.12 54.00
C ARG A 46 5.99 -15.85 53.47
N LEU A 47 6.57 -15.88 52.28
CA LEU A 47 7.23 -14.73 51.66
C LEU A 47 6.22 -13.77 51.01
N GLU A 48 5.27 -14.30 50.23
CA GLU A 48 4.36 -13.51 49.40
C GLU A 48 2.97 -13.32 50.03
N GLY A 49 2.62 -14.09 51.06
CA GLY A 49 1.32 -14.04 51.71
C GLY A 49 0.17 -14.67 50.90
N HIS A 50 0.48 -15.30 49.76
CA HIS A 50 -0.49 -15.95 48.87
C HIS A 50 0.12 -17.15 48.14
N PHE A 51 -0.73 -18.03 47.59
CA PHE A 51 -0.31 -19.23 46.85
C PHE A 51 -0.23 -19.02 45.32
N THR A 52 -0.53 -17.82 44.79
CA THR A 52 -0.35 -17.54 43.35
C THR A 52 1.13 -17.48 42.98
N VAL A 53 1.66 -18.56 42.42
CA VAL A 53 3.04 -18.64 41.92
C VAL A 53 3.09 -18.30 40.41
N PRO A 54 3.93 -17.36 39.95
CA PRO A 54 4.13 -17.09 38.52
C PRO A 54 4.57 -18.34 37.75
N PHE A 55 4.15 -18.46 36.49
CA PHE A 55 4.38 -19.67 35.70
C PHE A 55 5.85 -20.04 35.53
N GLU A 56 6.71 -19.04 35.31
CA GLU A 56 8.17 -19.22 35.14
C GLU A 56 8.95 -19.11 36.46
N PHE A 57 8.27 -19.09 37.62
CA PHE A 57 8.98 -19.00 38.89
C PHE A 57 9.73 -20.31 39.18
N VAL A 58 11.04 -20.18 39.30
CA VAL A 58 11.99 -21.22 39.71
C VAL A 58 12.49 -20.90 41.11
N VAL A 59 12.54 -21.90 41.98
CA VAL A 59 13.05 -21.73 43.34
C VAL A 59 14.53 -21.33 43.28
N PRO A 60 14.94 -20.21 43.91
CA PRO A 60 16.33 -19.75 43.91
C PRO A 60 17.26 -20.78 44.55
N SER A 61 18.39 -21.05 43.89
CA SER A 61 19.51 -21.81 44.44
C SER A 61 20.47 -20.83 45.11
N ASN A 62 20.51 -20.78 46.44
CA ASN A 62 21.46 -19.94 47.17
C ASN A 62 22.76 -20.75 47.39
N GLU A 63 23.59 -20.90 46.37
CA GLU A 63 24.97 -21.38 46.57
C GLU A 63 25.94 -20.24 46.92
N ASP A 64 25.63 -18.97 46.57
CA ASP A 64 26.62 -17.88 46.59
C ASP A 64 26.38 -16.72 47.59
N ASP A 65 25.29 -16.69 48.37
CA ASP A 65 24.99 -15.52 49.23
C ASP A 65 25.10 -15.83 50.75
N THR A 66 26.26 -15.51 51.32
CA THR A 66 26.71 -15.83 52.69
C THR A 66 25.98 -15.10 53.84
N THR A 67 24.85 -14.42 53.61
CA THR A 67 24.22 -13.57 54.64
C THR A 67 22.74 -13.83 54.93
N THR A 68 22.09 -14.78 54.26
CA THR A 68 20.69 -15.12 54.61
C THR A 68 20.51 -16.63 54.67
N SER A 69 20.33 -17.16 55.88
CA SER A 69 19.92 -18.55 56.16
C SER A 69 18.90 -19.01 55.10
N SER A 70 19.21 -20.05 54.32
CA SER A 70 18.44 -20.38 53.12
C SER A 70 16.98 -20.65 53.47
N LEU A 71 16.09 -19.72 53.14
CA LEU A 71 14.65 -19.79 53.42
C LEU A 71 13.97 -20.95 52.69
N TRP A 72 14.58 -21.40 51.59
CA TRP A 72 14.13 -22.51 50.74
C TRP A 72 14.88 -23.81 51.08
N PRO A 73 14.18 -24.94 51.26
CA PRO A 73 14.82 -26.25 51.43
C PRO A 73 15.72 -26.59 50.24
N LYS A 74 16.90 -27.17 50.50
CA LYS A 74 17.89 -27.52 49.47
C LYS A 74 17.31 -28.44 48.39
N GLU A 75 16.40 -29.32 48.78
CA GLU A 75 15.72 -30.27 47.90
C GLU A 75 14.76 -29.60 46.91
N THR A 76 14.47 -28.31 47.12
CA THR A 76 13.56 -27.52 46.27
C THR A 76 14.27 -26.56 45.34
N TRP A 77 15.59 -26.37 45.47
CA TRP A 77 16.37 -25.45 44.65
C TRP A 77 16.33 -25.84 43.17
N GLY A 78 16.23 -24.84 42.28
CA GLY A 78 16.10 -25.05 40.84
C GLY A 78 14.75 -25.67 40.40
N MET A 79 13.79 -25.86 41.31
CA MET A 79 12.48 -26.40 40.98
C MET A 79 11.62 -25.36 40.25
N ASP A 80 11.08 -25.71 39.07
CA ASP A 80 9.99 -24.97 38.39
C ASP A 80 8.67 -25.04 39.18
N LEU A 81 8.60 -24.32 40.30
CA LEU A 81 7.47 -24.36 41.22
C LEU A 81 6.17 -23.92 40.52
N GLY A 82 6.23 -22.90 39.66
CA GLY A 82 5.07 -22.42 38.89
C GLY A 82 4.47 -23.47 37.96
N LYS A 83 5.32 -24.14 37.17
CA LYS A 83 4.91 -25.21 36.25
C LYS A 83 4.34 -26.41 37.01
N ARG A 84 5.02 -26.82 38.10
CA ARG A 84 4.58 -27.95 38.93
C ARG A 84 3.24 -27.69 39.62
N LEU A 85 3.03 -26.50 40.20
CA LEU A 85 1.75 -26.11 40.79
C LEU A 85 0.61 -26.16 39.77
N ARG A 86 0.87 -25.75 38.52
CA ARG A 86 -0.14 -25.75 37.45
C ARG A 86 -0.51 -27.16 36.99
N ILE A 87 0.44 -28.09 36.97
CA ILE A 87 0.20 -29.52 36.69
C ILE A 87 -0.58 -30.14 37.86
N PHE A 88 -0.14 -29.88 39.09
CA PHE A 88 -0.76 -30.38 40.32
C PHE A 88 -2.24 -30.01 40.42
N THR A 89 -2.59 -28.77 40.06
CA THR A 89 -3.96 -28.24 40.13
C THR A 89 -4.81 -28.52 38.88
N ARG A 90 -4.24 -29.07 37.80
CA ARG A 90 -4.96 -29.45 36.55
C ARG A 90 -5.51 -30.89 36.56
N GLY A 91 -5.10 -31.75 37.50
CA GLY A 91 -5.32 -33.20 37.48
C GLY A 91 -6.70 -33.71 37.95
N ARG A 92 -6.99 -34.99 37.63
CA ARG A 92 -8.26 -35.73 37.84
C ARG A 92 -8.62 -36.05 39.31
N ASN A 93 -7.78 -35.71 40.30
CA ASN A 93 -7.99 -36.10 41.70
C ASN A 93 -8.11 -34.87 42.64
N ILE A 94 -9.19 -34.11 42.42
CA ILE A 94 -9.51 -32.85 43.11
C ILE A 94 -9.57 -32.99 44.64
N PRO A 95 -10.16 -34.07 45.22
CA PRO A 95 -10.26 -34.18 46.68
C PRO A 95 -8.90 -34.40 47.36
N TYR A 96 -8.05 -35.25 46.78
CA TYR A 96 -6.71 -35.53 47.32
C TYR A 96 -5.79 -34.30 47.23
N THR A 97 -5.80 -33.62 46.09
CA THR A 97 -4.98 -32.42 45.87
C THR A 97 -5.43 -31.26 46.77
N SER A 98 -6.74 -31.04 46.93
CA SER A 98 -7.28 -30.07 47.89
C SER A 98 -6.85 -30.39 49.33
N ALA A 99 -6.94 -31.65 49.75
CA ALA A 99 -6.56 -32.04 51.11
C ALA A 99 -5.06 -31.89 51.37
N LEU A 100 -4.20 -32.18 50.38
CA LEU A 100 -2.77 -31.91 50.46
C LEU A 100 -2.47 -30.41 50.59
N LEU A 101 -3.15 -29.55 49.84
CA LEU A 101 -2.99 -28.09 49.99
C LEU A 101 -3.47 -27.63 51.37
N GLN A 102 -4.56 -28.18 51.89
CA GLN A 102 -5.06 -27.85 53.23
C GLN A 102 -4.04 -28.20 54.32
N SER A 103 -3.23 -29.26 54.12
CA SER A 103 -2.15 -29.62 55.06
C SER A 103 -1.07 -28.54 55.24
N ILE A 104 -0.89 -27.66 54.26
CA ILE A 104 0.06 -26.52 54.32
C ILE A 104 -0.61 -25.19 54.68
N GLY A 105 -1.87 -25.21 55.16
CA GLY A 105 -2.60 -24.02 55.59
C GLY A 105 -3.40 -23.33 54.48
N PHE A 106 -3.69 -24.02 53.37
CA PHE A 106 -4.58 -23.51 52.34
C PHE A 106 -6.04 -23.50 52.84
N LEU A 107 -6.63 -22.31 52.95
CA LEU A 107 -7.93 -22.10 53.60
C LEU A 107 -9.15 -22.38 52.69
N PHE A 108 -8.93 -22.70 51.41
CA PHE A 108 -10.02 -22.81 50.44
C PHE A 108 -10.39 -24.29 50.19
N PRO A 109 -11.66 -24.59 49.87
CA PRO A 109 -12.09 -25.96 49.58
C PRO A 109 -11.35 -26.57 48.38
N ASP A 110 -11.03 -25.74 47.39
CA ASP A 110 -10.38 -26.14 46.16
C ASP A 110 -9.63 -24.97 45.51
N TRP A 111 -8.73 -25.31 44.59
CA TRP A 111 -7.93 -24.34 43.86
C TRP A 111 -8.76 -23.37 43.01
N ARG A 112 -9.90 -23.80 42.45
CA ARG A 112 -10.75 -22.92 41.62
C ARG A 112 -11.43 -21.86 42.49
N THR A 113 -11.82 -22.21 43.71
CA THR A 113 -12.36 -21.25 44.68
C THR A 113 -11.31 -20.24 45.14
N TYR A 114 -10.06 -20.69 45.38
CA TYR A 114 -8.96 -19.77 45.63
C TYR A 114 -8.72 -18.80 44.46
N VAL A 115 -8.64 -19.31 43.24
CA VAL A 115 -8.48 -18.47 42.04
C VAL A 115 -9.62 -17.46 41.93
N TRP A 116 -10.86 -17.88 42.15
CA TRP A 116 -12.02 -17.00 42.13
C TRP A 116 -11.92 -15.86 43.15
N GLU A 117 -11.75 -16.20 44.43
CA GLU A 117 -11.78 -15.25 45.55
C GLU A 117 -10.52 -14.37 45.64
N MET A 118 -9.35 -14.93 45.34
CA MET A 118 -8.07 -14.25 45.55
C MET A 118 -7.46 -13.65 44.29
N GLN A 119 -7.93 -14.07 43.10
CA GLN A 119 -7.39 -13.59 41.83
C GLN A 119 -8.45 -12.86 40.99
N LEU A 120 -9.56 -13.53 40.67
CA LEU A 120 -10.53 -13.02 39.68
C LEU A 120 -11.38 -11.89 40.25
N ILE A 121 -12.00 -12.06 41.41
CA ILE A 121 -12.83 -11.00 42.02
C ILE A 121 -12.01 -9.75 42.39
N PRO A 122 -10.84 -9.86 43.06
CA PRO A 122 -10.02 -8.68 43.34
C PRO A 122 -9.52 -8.00 42.07
N GLY A 123 -9.11 -8.77 41.05
CA GLY A 123 -8.73 -8.23 39.75
C GLY A 123 -9.86 -7.47 39.06
N LEU A 124 -11.09 -8.02 39.04
CA LEU A 124 -12.25 -7.34 38.48
C LEU A 124 -12.60 -6.05 39.24
N LYS A 125 -12.48 -6.03 40.57
CA LYS A 125 -12.73 -4.82 41.38
C LYS A 125 -11.77 -3.69 41.03
N VAL A 126 -10.47 -3.98 40.93
CA VAL A 126 -9.47 -2.96 40.53
C VAL A 126 -9.72 -2.51 39.11
N PHE A 127 -10.00 -3.44 38.18
CA PHE A 127 -10.34 -3.08 36.79
C PHE A 127 -11.56 -2.14 36.73
N GLN A 128 -12.61 -2.44 37.50
CA GLN A 128 -13.80 -1.59 37.57
C GLN A 128 -13.52 -0.20 38.14
N GLN A 129 -12.62 -0.08 39.12
CA GLN A 129 -12.23 1.21 39.69
C GLN A 129 -11.45 2.07 38.69
N GLU A 130 -10.57 1.45 37.89
CA GLU A 130 -9.75 2.17 36.91
C GLU A 130 -10.56 2.55 35.66
N GLU A 131 -11.39 1.64 35.14
CA GLU A 131 -12.08 1.82 33.85
C GLU A 131 -13.54 2.27 34.01
N GLY A 132 -14.11 2.22 35.21
CA GLY A 132 -15.52 2.52 35.49
C GLY A 132 -16.51 1.47 34.98
N HIS A 133 -16.05 0.43 34.29
CA HIS A 133 -16.88 -0.64 33.73
C HIS A 133 -16.17 -2.01 33.79
N LEU A 134 -16.93 -3.10 33.66
CA LEU A 134 -16.39 -4.48 33.69
C LEU A 134 -16.23 -5.12 32.29
N PHE A 135 -16.04 -4.31 31.25
CA PHE A 135 -15.71 -4.82 29.93
C PHE A 135 -14.22 -5.13 29.80
N VAL A 136 -13.82 -6.31 30.27
CA VAL A 136 -12.43 -6.77 30.13
C VAL A 136 -12.22 -7.39 28.74
N ARG A 137 -11.26 -6.84 27.97
CA ARG A 137 -10.86 -7.37 26.65
C ARG A 137 -10.15 -8.71 26.80
N GLN A 138 -10.35 -9.63 25.85
CA GLN A 138 -9.83 -11.02 25.91
C GLN A 138 -8.32 -11.14 26.22
N HIS A 139 -7.50 -10.25 25.65
CA HIS A 139 -6.04 -10.27 25.80
C HIS A 139 -5.54 -9.52 27.04
N PHE A 140 -6.43 -8.91 27.82
CA PHE A 140 -6.03 -8.16 29.01
C PHE A 140 -5.40 -9.12 30.04
N GLN A 141 -4.16 -8.81 30.40
CA GLN A 141 -3.40 -9.48 31.44
C GLN A 141 -3.00 -8.43 32.48
N ILE A 142 -3.17 -8.78 33.75
CA ILE A 142 -2.81 -7.89 34.85
C ILE A 142 -1.27 -7.71 34.85
N PRO A 143 -0.76 -6.47 34.82
CA PRO A 143 0.68 -6.21 34.80
C PRO A 143 1.37 -6.71 36.06
N PHE A 144 2.62 -7.16 35.92
CA PHE A 144 3.46 -7.50 37.06
C PHE A 144 4.02 -6.25 37.73
N GLY A 145 4.11 -6.24 39.05
CA GLY A 145 4.76 -5.17 39.80
C GLY A 145 3.91 -3.90 40.02
N ASP A 146 2.75 -3.79 39.39
CA ASP A 146 1.86 -2.64 39.60
C ASP A 146 1.14 -2.75 40.96
N THR A 147 1.40 -1.79 41.83
CA THR A 147 0.90 -1.74 43.21
C THR A 147 -0.60 -1.51 43.30
N LYS A 148 -1.26 -1.06 42.24
CA LYS A 148 -2.73 -0.94 42.18
C LYS A 148 -3.41 -2.30 42.25
N TRP A 149 -2.73 -3.33 41.74
CA TRP A 149 -3.25 -4.69 41.68
C TRP A 149 -2.73 -5.50 42.87
N PRO A 150 -3.57 -6.28 43.55
CA PRO A 150 -3.09 -7.20 44.58
C PRO A 150 -2.06 -8.16 43.98
N ARG A 151 -0.98 -8.45 44.71
CA ARG A 151 0.10 -9.33 44.23
C ARG A 151 -0.38 -10.69 43.74
N SER A 152 -1.43 -11.23 44.37
CA SER A 152 -2.05 -12.50 44.00
C SER A 152 -2.69 -12.50 42.60
N THR A 153 -2.91 -11.32 42.00
CA THR A 153 -3.55 -11.12 40.70
C THR A 153 -2.55 -10.88 39.57
N TRP A 154 -1.27 -10.61 39.88
CA TRP A 154 -0.26 -10.28 38.88
C TRP A 154 -0.06 -11.41 37.86
N GLY A 155 -0.02 -11.06 36.58
CA GLY A 155 0.13 -12.02 35.49
C GLY A 155 -1.13 -12.83 35.15
N VAL A 156 -2.24 -12.62 35.87
CA VAL A 156 -3.51 -13.30 35.56
C VAL A 156 -4.06 -12.75 34.25
N LYS A 157 -4.34 -13.65 33.31
CA LYS A 157 -5.03 -13.35 32.04
C LYS A 157 -6.52 -13.12 32.28
N LEU A 158 -6.84 -12.03 32.98
CA LEU A 158 -8.19 -11.69 33.43
C LEU A 158 -9.18 -11.62 32.26
N GLY A 159 -8.75 -11.08 31.12
CA GLY A 159 -9.56 -11.04 29.90
C GLY A 159 -10.00 -12.40 29.39
N SER A 160 -9.08 -13.37 29.40
CA SER A 160 -9.38 -14.74 28.98
C SER A 160 -10.35 -15.43 29.94
N GLN A 161 -10.24 -15.13 31.24
CA GLN A 161 -11.19 -15.64 32.25
C GLN A 161 -12.59 -15.05 32.08
N CYS A 162 -12.69 -13.74 31.82
CA CYS A 162 -13.96 -13.10 31.51
C CYS A 162 -14.63 -13.73 30.29
N GLN A 163 -13.86 -14.06 29.25
CA GLN A 163 -14.39 -14.75 28.08
C GLN A 163 -14.91 -16.16 28.41
N ILE A 164 -14.24 -16.88 29.31
CA ILE A 164 -14.71 -18.18 29.82
C ILE A 164 -16.03 -18.00 30.59
N PHE A 165 -16.16 -16.96 31.41
CA PHE A 165 -17.40 -16.66 32.13
C PHE A 165 -18.56 -16.45 31.15
N ARG A 166 -18.35 -15.63 30.11
CA ARG A 166 -19.36 -15.36 29.08
C ARG A 166 -19.78 -16.64 28.35
N ARG A 167 -18.81 -17.48 27.94
CA ARG A 167 -19.09 -18.75 27.26
C ARG A 167 -19.86 -19.74 28.14
N ASN A 168 -19.58 -19.72 29.44
CA ASN A 168 -20.12 -20.68 30.40
C ASN A 168 -21.31 -20.12 31.22
N ALA A 169 -21.89 -18.98 30.81
CA ALA A 169 -22.90 -18.25 31.57
C ALA A 169 -24.18 -19.04 31.88
N ASP A 170 -24.52 -19.99 31.01
CA ASP A 170 -25.77 -20.76 31.12
C ASP A 170 -25.60 -22.13 31.80
N HIS A 171 -24.42 -22.75 31.69
CA HIS A 171 -24.22 -24.15 32.11
C HIS A 171 -22.92 -24.46 32.86
N GLY A 172 -21.95 -23.54 32.91
CA GLY A 172 -20.62 -23.82 33.47
C GLY A 172 -20.20 -22.94 34.65
N LEU A 173 -21.01 -21.95 35.02
CA LEU A 173 -20.77 -21.09 36.19
C LEU A 173 -21.82 -21.37 37.26
N SER A 174 -21.40 -21.48 38.53
CA SER A 174 -22.35 -21.64 39.63
C SER A 174 -23.21 -20.38 39.78
N GLU A 175 -24.46 -20.57 40.22
CA GLU A 175 -25.43 -19.49 40.37
C GLU A 175 -24.94 -18.39 41.32
N GLN A 176 -24.29 -18.75 42.42
CA GLN A 176 -23.66 -17.80 43.36
C GLN A 176 -22.58 -16.94 42.69
N ARG A 177 -21.77 -17.52 41.80
CA ARG A 177 -20.72 -16.79 41.07
C ARG A 177 -21.32 -15.88 40.00
N LYS A 178 -22.38 -16.32 39.33
CA LYS A 178 -23.14 -15.51 38.38
C LYS A 178 -23.77 -14.30 39.08
N GLN A 179 -24.48 -14.51 40.18
CA GLN A 179 -25.05 -13.45 41.01
C GLN A 179 -23.99 -12.46 41.53
N GLN A 180 -22.81 -12.96 41.93
CA GLN A 180 -21.72 -12.09 42.35
C GLN A 180 -21.20 -11.21 41.20
N LEU A 181 -21.06 -11.75 39.99
CA LEU A 181 -20.69 -10.99 38.80
C LEU A 181 -21.79 -10.00 38.40
N ASP A 182 -23.06 -10.40 38.45
CA ASP A 182 -24.21 -9.54 38.17
C ASP A 182 -24.27 -8.36 39.14
N ALA A 183 -24.05 -8.60 40.43
CA ALA A 183 -24.00 -7.55 41.46
C ALA A 183 -22.85 -6.57 41.25
N MET A 184 -21.76 -7.01 40.60
CA MET A 184 -20.66 -6.12 40.21
C MET A 184 -20.94 -5.36 38.90
N GLY A 185 -22.01 -5.69 38.18
CA GLY A 185 -22.31 -5.10 36.85
C GLY A 185 -21.49 -5.73 35.73
N PHE A 186 -21.18 -7.02 35.81
CA PHE A 186 -20.41 -7.73 34.79
C PHE A 186 -21.13 -7.76 33.44
N ILE A 187 -20.37 -7.55 32.37
CA ILE A 187 -20.90 -7.47 31.00
C ILE A 187 -20.79 -8.84 30.33
N TRP A 188 -21.95 -9.48 30.16
CA TRP A 188 -22.08 -10.82 29.58
C TRP A 188 -21.99 -10.85 28.06
N SER A 189 -22.43 -9.79 27.38
CA SER A 189 -22.46 -9.72 25.92
C SER A 189 -21.51 -8.66 25.37
N ASP A 190 -20.41 -9.11 24.78
CA ASP A 190 -19.44 -8.25 24.08
C ASP A 190 -20.09 -7.47 22.94
N ALA A 191 -21.00 -8.12 22.22
CA ALA A 191 -21.67 -7.53 21.06
C ALA A 191 -22.61 -6.40 21.50
N GLN A 192 -23.42 -6.65 22.55
CA GLN A 192 -24.34 -5.66 23.08
C GLN A 192 -23.61 -4.46 23.68
N TRP A 193 -22.56 -4.70 24.46
CA TRP A 193 -21.81 -3.60 25.05
C TRP A 193 -21.07 -2.76 24.00
N LYS A 194 -20.44 -3.40 23.00
CA LYS A 194 -19.82 -2.66 21.87
C LYS A 194 -20.87 -1.87 21.10
N TRP A 195 -22.07 -2.42 20.93
CA TRP A 195 -23.18 -1.71 20.31
C TRP A 195 -23.58 -0.48 21.12
N GLU A 196 -23.92 -0.64 22.40
CA GLU A 196 -24.46 0.42 23.24
C GLU A 196 -23.41 1.48 23.62
N MET A 197 -22.25 1.04 24.12
CA MET A 197 -21.28 1.92 24.76
C MET A 197 -20.23 2.48 23.80
N GLN A 198 -19.81 1.70 22.79
CA GLN A 198 -18.86 2.19 21.79
C GLN A 198 -19.59 2.80 20.60
N PHE A 199 -20.42 2.02 19.90
CA PHE A 199 -21.03 2.46 18.65
C PHE A 199 -22.11 3.53 18.85
N LEU A 200 -23.16 3.27 19.64
CA LEU A 200 -24.25 4.24 19.82
C LEU A 200 -23.78 5.51 20.50
N THR A 201 -22.92 5.44 21.52
CA THR A 201 -22.39 6.64 22.18
C THR A 201 -21.53 7.47 21.22
N ALA A 202 -20.69 6.85 20.39
CA ALA A 202 -19.93 7.55 19.37
C ALA A 202 -20.85 8.16 18.29
N LEU A 203 -21.83 7.41 17.79
CA LEU A 203 -22.75 7.88 16.75
C LEU A 203 -23.67 9.00 17.26
N LYS A 204 -24.19 8.90 18.48
CA LYS A 204 -24.95 9.97 19.15
C LYS A 204 -24.12 11.24 19.25
N LYS A 205 -22.86 11.12 19.65
CA LYS A 205 -21.98 12.29 19.76
C LYS A 205 -21.63 12.86 18.38
N TYR A 206 -21.35 12.01 17.40
CA TYR A 206 -21.16 12.41 16.01
C TYR A 206 -22.35 13.22 15.49
N LYS A 207 -23.57 12.72 15.68
CA LYS A 207 -24.80 13.42 15.30
C LYS A 207 -24.95 14.75 16.03
N ASN A 208 -24.64 14.82 17.32
CA ASN A 208 -24.71 16.06 18.07
C ASN A 208 -23.72 17.12 17.54
N ILE A 209 -22.51 16.71 17.16
CA ILE A 209 -21.48 17.62 16.65
C ILE A 209 -21.79 18.06 15.21
N TYR A 210 -22.14 17.14 14.31
CA TYR A 210 -22.25 17.41 12.87
C TYR A 210 -23.70 17.53 12.37
N GLY A 211 -24.69 17.18 13.18
CA GLY A 211 -26.12 17.23 12.84
C GLY A 211 -26.67 16.03 12.07
N HIS A 212 -25.82 15.09 11.63
CA HIS A 212 -26.22 13.91 10.85
C HIS A 212 -25.48 12.64 11.27
N CYS A 213 -25.97 11.48 10.81
CA CYS A 213 -25.37 10.16 11.04
C CYS A 213 -24.58 9.62 9.83
N ASN A 214 -24.48 10.39 8.74
CA ASN A 214 -23.69 9.99 7.58
C ASN A 214 -22.18 10.11 7.88
N VAL A 215 -21.59 9.00 8.34
CA VAL A 215 -20.16 8.94 8.70
C VAL A 215 -19.35 8.41 7.52
N HIS A 216 -18.31 9.14 7.10
CA HIS A 216 -17.39 8.68 6.07
C HIS A 216 -16.59 7.46 6.54
N HIS A 217 -16.31 6.48 5.67
CA HIS A 217 -15.70 5.20 6.04
C HIS A 217 -14.31 5.33 6.71
N THR A 218 -13.54 6.36 6.37
CA THR A 218 -12.22 6.64 6.98
C THR A 218 -12.29 7.31 8.35
N PHE A 219 -13.47 7.73 8.80
CA PHE A 219 -13.61 8.46 10.05
C PHE A 219 -13.23 7.59 11.25
N LYS A 220 -12.25 8.07 12.00
CA LYS A 220 -11.82 7.52 13.28
C LYS A 220 -12.05 8.59 14.34
N VAL A 221 -12.66 8.19 15.45
CA VAL A 221 -12.84 9.08 16.60
C VAL A 221 -11.46 9.58 17.07
N PRO A 222 -11.25 10.90 17.19
CA PRO A 222 -9.98 11.47 17.64
C PRO A 222 -9.57 10.92 19.02
N MET A 223 -8.27 10.71 19.21
CA MET A 223 -7.71 10.34 20.51
C MET A 223 -7.58 11.59 21.40
N ASN A 224 -7.84 11.44 22.70
CA ASN A 224 -7.69 12.50 23.71
C ASN A 224 -8.51 13.77 23.43
N ASP A 225 -9.56 13.68 22.63
CA ASP A 225 -10.44 14.80 22.37
C ASP A 225 -11.60 14.78 23.37
N THR A 226 -11.67 15.80 24.21
CA THR A 226 -12.70 15.97 25.26
C THR A 226 -14.11 16.08 24.70
N PHE A 227 -14.26 16.40 23.41
CA PHE A 227 -15.57 16.37 22.74
C PHE A 227 -16.06 14.95 22.49
N TRP A 228 -15.21 13.93 22.57
CA TRP A 228 -15.58 12.54 22.36
C TRP A 228 -15.54 11.76 23.68
N PRO A 229 -16.52 10.86 23.92
CA PRO A 229 -16.46 9.94 25.05
C PRO A 229 -15.19 9.10 24.98
N GLN A 230 -14.47 8.96 26.11
CA GLN A 230 -13.22 8.20 26.18
C GLN A 230 -13.37 6.76 25.67
N VAL A 231 -14.51 6.12 25.95
CA VAL A 231 -14.85 4.77 25.47
C VAL A 231 -14.86 4.65 23.94
N SER A 232 -15.04 5.78 23.22
CA SER A 232 -15.06 5.85 21.77
C SER A 232 -13.74 6.30 21.15
N TRP A 233 -12.75 6.74 21.92
CA TRP A 233 -11.48 7.24 21.37
C TRP A 233 -10.77 6.19 20.52
N GLY A 234 -10.36 6.62 19.32
CA GLY A 234 -9.71 5.76 18.34
C GLY A 234 -10.62 4.72 17.69
N TYR A 235 -11.91 4.69 18.00
CA TYR A 235 -12.87 3.80 17.37
C TYR A 235 -13.06 4.18 15.90
N ARG A 236 -12.96 3.18 15.01
CA ARG A 236 -13.17 3.34 13.55
C ARG A 236 -14.67 3.40 13.25
N LEU A 237 -15.33 4.48 13.71
CA LEU A 237 -16.77 4.66 13.59
C LEU A 237 -17.23 4.62 12.12
N GLY A 238 -16.44 5.14 11.18
CA GLY A 238 -16.74 5.07 9.74
C GLY A 238 -16.88 3.65 9.21
N VAL A 239 -15.93 2.78 9.56
CA VAL A 239 -15.96 1.35 9.18
C VAL A 239 -17.14 0.64 9.82
N ALA A 240 -17.44 0.95 11.09
CA ALA A 240 -18.59 0.36 11.79
C ALA A 240 -19.92 0.77 11.15
N VAL A 241 -20.08 2.05 10.78
CA VAL A 241 -21.26 2.57 10.08
C VAL A 241 -21.42 1.89 8.71
N ALA A 242 -20.35 1.76 7.94
CA ALA A 242 -20.38 1.06 6.65
C ALA A 242 -20.81 -0.41 6.82
N LYS A 243 -20.25 -1.11 7.81
CA LYS A 243 -20.65 -2.49 8.13
C LYS A 243 -22.11 -2.60 8.52
N ILE A 244 -22.64 -1.66 9.30
CA ILE A 244 -24.05 -1.66 9.70
C ILE A 244 -24.97 -1.40 8.52
N LYS A 245 -24.59 -0.52 7.58
CA LYS A 245 -25.35 -0.31 6.33
C LYS A 245 -25.44 -1.61 5.53
N ASN A 246 -24.31 -2.29 5.31
CA ASN A 246 -24.28 -3.58 4.60
C ASN A 246 -25.12 -4.64 5.32
N ASN A 247 -24.94 -4.77 6.64
CA ASN A 247 -25.72 -5.73 7.44
C ASN A 247 -27.23 -5.42 7.45
N PHE A 248 -27.62 -4.15 7.31
CA PHE A 248 -29.04 -3.77 7.20
C PHE A 248 -29.62 -4.20 5.86
N GLU A 249 -28.88 -4.01 4.76
CA GLU A 249 -29.25 -4.48 3.41
C GLU A 249 -29.38 -6.01 3.36
N GLU A 250 -28.50 -6.72 4.07
CA GLU A 250 -28.53 -8.19 4.20
C GLU A 250 -29.52 -8.71 5.25
N HIS A 251 -30.35 -7.84 5.87
CA HIS A 251 -31.31 -8.18 6.93
C HIS A 251 -30.68 -8.90 8.15
N MET A 252 -29.40 -8.66 8.43
CA MET A 252 -28.63 -9.29 9.51
C MET A 252 -28.65 -8.51 10.84
N LEU A 253 -29.40 -7.41 10.93
CA LEU A 253 -29.53 -6.62 12.16
C LEU A 253 -30.71 -7.08 13.01
N SER A 254 -30.52 -7.07 14.34
CA SER A 254 -31.62 -7.40 15.25
C SER A 254 -32.70 -6.30 15.27
N PRO A 255 -33.97 -6.61 15.59
CA PRO A 255 -35.04 -5.61 15.67
C PRO A 255 -34.73 -4.45 16.62
N HIS A 256 -34.07 -4.75 17.74
CA HIS A 256 -33.62 -3.74 18.70
C HIS A 256 -32.58 -2.78 18.09
N GLN A 257 -31.57 -3.33 17.39
CA GLN A 257 -30.56 -2.52 16.72
C GLN A 257 -31.18 -1.60 15.66
N VAL A 258 -32.15 -2.11 14.89
CA VAL A 258 -32.88 -1.29 13.91
C VAL A 258 -33.66 -0.17 14.59
N ALA A 259 -34.31 -0.44 15.73
CA ALA A 259 -35.02 0.58 16.50
C ALA A 259 -34.07 1.67 17.02
N ASP A 260 -32.91 1.29 17.58
CA ASP A 260 -31.88 2.23 18.02
C ASP A 260 -31.42 3.16 16.87
N LEU A 261 -31.14 2.58 15.70
CA LEU A 261 -30.71 3.33 14.52
C LEU A 261 -31.80 4.28 14.00
N LYS A 262 -33.07 3.83 14.00
CA LYS A 262 -34.22 4.67 13.63
C LYS A 262 -34.36 5.85 14.58
N ASN A 263 -34.29 5.63 15.88
CA ASN A 263 -34.35 6.69 16.90
C ASN A 263 -33.23 7.71 16.75
N LEU A 264 -32.05 7.28 16.27
CA LEU A 264 -30.94 8.16 15.96
C LEU A 264 -31.05 8.87 14.61
N GLY A 265 -32.05 8.58 13.78
CA GLY A 265 -32.15 9.13 12.43
C GLY A 265 -31.01 8.66 11.52
N PHE A 266 -30.48 7.46 11.76
CA PHE A 266 -29.34 6.91 11.03
C PHE A 266 -29.57 6.80 9.52
N PHE A 267 -30.81 6.51 9.12
CA PHE A 267 -31.20 6.29 7.72
C PHE A 267 -31.52 7.58 6.95
N GLN A 268 -31.45 8.74 7.60
CA GLN A 268 -31.75 10.02 6.96
C GLN A 268 -30.48 10.60 6.31
N THR A 269 -30.15 10.12 5.11
CA THR A 269 -28.93 10.53 4.37
C THR A 269 -28.95 12.01 3.97
N GLU A 270 -30.13 12.57 3.70
CA GLU A 270 -30.32 13.97 3.30
C GLU A 270 -29.99 14.99 4.40
N LEU A 271 -29.91 14.55 5.67
CA LEU A 271 -29.58 15.45 6.79
C LEU A 271 -28.22 16.13 6.61
N ALA A 272 -27.23 15.48 6.00
CA ALA A 272 -25.91 16.09 5.81
C ALA A 272 -26.00 17.31 4.88
N SER A 273 -26.60 17.13 3.70
CA SER A 273 -26.88 18.19 2.72
C SER A 273 -27.75 19.30 3.31
N ASP A 274 -28.77 18.92 4.08
CA ASP A 274 -29.70 19.85 4.73
C ASP A 274 -29.01 20.70 5.80
N MET A 275 -28.18 20.08 6.66
CA MET A 275 -27.36 20.79 7.65
C MET A 275 -26.35 21.71 7.00
N TRP A 276 -25.71 21.28 5.91
CA TRP A 276 -24.78 22.12 5.17
C TRP A 276 -25.48 23.37 4.61
N ARG A 277 -26.57 23.17 3.85
CA ARG A 277 -27.28 24.25 3.15
C ARG A 277 -27.99 25.21 4.10
N ASN A 278 -28.62 24.70 5.15
CA ASN A 278 -29.55 25.48 5.98
C ASN A 278 -28.97 25.90 7.34
N ALA A 279 -27.80 25.40 7.73
CA ALA A 279 -27.14 25.79 8.98
C ALA A 279 -25.70 26.25 8.76
N LEU A 280 -24.84 25.40 8.19
CA LEU A 280 -23.40 25.70 8.11
C LEU A 280 -23.09 26.81 7.10
N MET A 281 -23.59 26.73 5.86
CA MET A 281 -23.33 27.74 4.84
C MET A 281 -23.82 29.15 5.23
N PRO A 282 -25.06 29.34 5.70
CA PRO A 282 -25.51 30.67 6.12
C PRO A 282 -24.74 31.17 7.36
N ALA A 283 -24.33 30.28 8.27
CA ALA A 283 -23.47 30.68 9.39
C ALA A 283 -22.06 31.10 8.92
N LEU A 284 -21.49 30.41 7.93
CA LEU A 284 -20.22 30.80 7.32
C LEU A 284 -20.33 32.15 6.58
N GLU A 285 -21.47 32.45 5.96
CA GLU A 285 -21.75 33.74 5.32
C GLU A 285 -21.86 34.89 6.33
N LEU A 286 -22.50 34.64 7.47
CA LEU A 286 -22.68 35.65 8.53
C LEU A 286 -21.43 35.86 9.39
N TYR A 287 -20.57 34.86 9.56
CA TYR A 287 -19.43 35.00 10.47
C TYR A 287 -18.53 36.21 10.17
N PRO A 288 -18.08 36.45 8.92
CA PRO A 288 -17.22 37.58 8.61
C PRO A 288 -17.91 38.94 8.76
N THR A 289 -19.24 39.01 8.67
CA THR A 289 -19.97 40.27 8.86
C THR A 289 -19.97 40.73 10.30
N PHE A 290 -19.87 39.80 11.26
CA PHE A 290 -19.79 40.10 12.69
C PHE A 290 -18.37 40.28 13.21
N TYR A 291 -17.44 39.42 12.77
CA TYR A 291 -16.09 39.35 13.33
C TYR A 291 -15.04 40.03 12.47
N GLY A 292 -15.38 40.45 11.24
CA GLY A 292 -14.48 41.19 10.34
C GLY A 292 -13.36 40.35 9.72
N ASP A 293 -13.25 39.08 10.07
CA ASP A 293 -12.33 38.12 9.47
C ASP A 293 -12.99 36.76 9.22
N THR A 294 -12.27 35.89 8.51
CA THR A 294 -12.72 34.52 8.19
C THR A 294 -12.08 33.46 9.09
N PHE A 295 -11.47 33.87 10.20
CA PHE A 295 -10.79 32.96 11.13
C PHE A 295 -11.75 32.58 12.27
N ILE A 296 -12.28 31.36 12.20
CA ILE A 296 -13.22 30.87 13.21
C ILE A 296 -12.44 30.16 14.31
N ALA A 297 -12.46 30.71 15.53
CA ALA A 297 -11.87 30.08 16.72
C ALA A 297 -12.48 28.68 16.97
N GLN A 298 -11.67 27.70 17.38
CA GLN A 298 -12.10 26.29 17.48
C GLN A 298 -13.29 26.08 18.44
N ASP A 299 -13.34 26.84 19.52
CA ASP A 299 -14.38 26.79 20.55
C ASP A 299 -15.64 27.60 20.19
N PHE A 300 -15.62 28.32 19.06
CA PHE A 300 -16.75 29.11 18.61
C PHE A 300 -18.02 28.27 18.43
N VAL A 301 -19.08 28.74 19.09
CA VAL A 301 -20.43 28.18 19.07
C VAL A 301 -21.34 29.22 18.45
N VAL A 302 -22.15 28.82 17.49
CA VAL A 302 -23.12 29.73 16.87
C VAL A 302 -24.12 30.19 17.95
N PRO A 303 -24.24 31.50 18.19
CA PRO A 303 -25.19 32.05 19.16
C PRO A 303 -26.65 31.72 18.81
N SER A 304 -27.48 31.52 19.84
CA SER A 304 -28.92 31.24 19.68
C SER A 304 -29.77 32.51 19.56
N ASN A 305 -29.36 33.44 18.70
CA ASN A 305 -30.06 34.70 18.47
C ASN A 305 -30.05 35.10 16.99
N THR A 306 -30.94 35.99 16.62
CA THR A 306 -30.95 36.59 15.28
C THR A 306 -29.69 37.45 15.08
N PRO A 307 -29.08 37.47 13.88
CA PRO A 307 -29.55 36.92 12.60
C PRO A 307 -29.01 35.50 12.29
N TRP A 308 -28.39 34.80 13.24
CA TRP A 308 -27.93 33.43 12.99
C TRP A 308 -29.11 32.51 12.70
N PRO A 309 -28.99 31.60 11.71
CA PRO A 309 -30.10 30.71 11.36
C PRO A 309 -30.39 29.78 12.53
N GLU A 310 -31.67 29.56 12.83
CA GLU A 310 -32.11 28.75 13.99
C GLU A 310 -31.51 27.35 13.99
N ARG A 311 -31.35 26.76 12.80
CA ARG A 311 -30.74 25.44 12.65
C ARG A 311 -29.25 25.41 12.96
N ALA A 312 -28.56 26.54 12.95
CA ALA A 312 -27.17 26.63 13.35
C ALA A 312 -26.97 26.88 14.84
N TRP A 313 -28.02 27.25 15.59
CA TRP A 313 -27.89 27.58 17.00
C TRP A 313 -27.26 26.44 17.81
N GLY A 314 -26.24 26.77 18.61
CA GLY A 314 -25.52 25.79 19.43
C GLY A 314 -24.53 24.92 18.66
N ILE A 315 -24.46 25.02 17.32
CA ILE A 315 -23.47 24.29 16.52
C ILE A 315 -22.07 24.80 16.84
N LYS A 316 -21.14 23.87 17.06
CA LYS A 316 -19.71 24.13 17.25
C LYS A 316 -19.03 24.42 15.90
N LEU A 317 -19.43 25.52 15.26
CA LEU A 317 -18.98 25.86 13.90
C LEU A 317 -17.46 25.88 13.78
N GLY A 318 -16.75 26.42 14.77
CA GLY A 318 -15.28 26.44 14.78
C GLY A 318 -14.65 25.05 14.79
N TYR A 319 -15.20 24.14 15.60
CA TYR A 319 -14.75 22.74 15.65
C TYR A 319 -15.02 22.01 14.33
N ILE A 320 -16.21 22.21 13.74
CA ILE A 320 -16.58 21.59 12.47
C ILE A 320 -15.65 22.08 11.36
N VAL A 321 -15.45 23.39 11.25
CA VAL A 321 -14.55 24.00 10.25
C VAL A 321 -13.12 23.47 10.37
N LYS A 322 -12.60 23.36 11.60
CA LYS A 322 -11.28 22.78 11.85
C LYS A 322 -11.20 21.31 11.43
N THR A 323 -12.23 20.52 11.75
CA THR A 323 -12.20 19.07 11.55
C THR A 323 -12.55 18.65 10.12
N ILE A 324 -13.31 19.46 9.37
CA ILE A 324 -13.87 19.16 8.05
C ILE A 324 -12.84 18.57 7.07
N ASN A 325 -11.60 19.07 7.13
CA ASN A 325 -10.48 18.59 6.32
C ASN A 325 -9.93 17.24 6.76
N SER A 326 -9.79 17.05 8.07
CA SER A 326 -9.23 15.82 8.64
C SER A 326 -10.23 14.65 8.59
N THR A 327 -11.53 14.94 8.56
CA THR A 327 -12.58 13.94 8.77
C THR A 327 -13.45 13.68 7.53
N VAL A 328 -13.34 14.49 6.47
CA VAL A 328 -14.02 14.29 5.17
C VAL A 328 -15.56 14.33 5.30
N ILE A 329 -16.09 15.03 6.30
CA ILE A 329 -17.51 14.91 6.70
C ILE A 329 -18.48 15.63 5.74
N PHE A 330 -18.09 16.81 5.23
CA PHE A 330 -18.91 17.63 4.32
C PHE A 330 -18.22 17.87 2.97
N ARG A 331 -17.32 16.96 2.56
CA ARG A 331 -16.43 17.22 1.42
C ARG A 331 -17.19 17.48 0.12
N ALA A 332 -18.28 16.74 -0.13
CA ALA A 332 -19.05 16.86 -1.35
C ALA A 332 -19.81 18.20 -1.41
N GLU A 333 -20.48 18.55 -0.31
CA GLU A 333 -21.24 19.78 -0.17
C GLU A 333 -20.32 21.01 -0.23
N MET A 334 -19.15 20.92 0.41
CA MET A 334 -18.11 21.95 0.34
C MET A 334 -17.58 22.18 -1.07
N GLU A 335 -17.33 21.12 -1.85
CA GLU A 335 -16.83 21.26 -3.22
C GLU A 335 -17.88 21.94 -4.11
N ASN A 336 -19.17 21.70 -3.86
CA ASN A 336 -20.26 22.36 -4.58
C ASN A 336 -20.34 23.86 -4.29
N ASP A 337 -20.17 24.28 -3.02
CA ASP A 337 -20.23 25.70 -2.62
C ASP A 337 -18.86 26.42 -2.60
N LYS A 338 -17.83 25.74 -3.11
CA LYS A 338 -16.45 26.20 -3.21
C LYS A 338 -16.30 27.63 -3.70
N GLN A 339 -16.96 27.96 -4.81
CA GLN A 339 -16.89 29.29 -5.41
C GLN A 339 -17.54 30.38 -4.55
N LYS A 340 -18.58 30.04 -3.78
CA LYS A 340 -19.24 30.99 -2.87
C LYS A 340 -18.33 31.30 -1.68
N LEU A 341 -17.75 30.27 -1.06
CA LEU A 341 -16.78 30.44 0.04
C LEU A 341 -15.57 31.29 -0.38
N LYS A 342 -15.11 31.15 -1.63
CA LYS A 342 -14.07 32.01 -2.21
C LYS A 342 -14.46 33.49 -2.25
N LYS A 343 -15.69 33.78 -2.68
CA LYS A 343 -16.21 35.16 -2.78
C LYS A 343 -16.33 35.82 -1.40
N ILE A 344 -16.65 35.03 -0.37
CA ILE A 344 -16.78 35.49 1.01
C ILE A 344 -15.41 35.77 1.66
N GLY A 345 -14.32 35.28 1.06
CA GLY A 345 -12.95 35.56 1.51
C GLY A 345 -12.32 34.45 2.36
N TYR A 346 -12.97 33.29 2.51
CA TYR A 346 -12.37 32.19 3.25
C TYR A 346 -11.15 31.64 2.53
N ALA A 347 -10.02 31.61 3.24
CA ALA A 347 -8.76 31.10 2.72
C ALA A 347 -8.75 29.56 2.66
N TRP A 348 -8.40 29.01 1.48
CA TRP A 348 -8.23 27.58 1.22
C TRP A 348 -7.31 26.88 2.22
N GLY A 349 -6.28 27.55 2.74
CA GLY A 349 -5.39 26.95 3.73
C GLY A 349 -5.98 26.83 5.14
N SER A 350 -7.11 27.48 5.44
CA SER A 350 -7.86 27.37 6.70
C SER A 350 -9.03 26.39 6.60
N LEU A 351 -9.66 26.32 5.42
CA LEU A 351 -10.83 25.47 5.16
C LEU A 351 -10.55 24.20 4.33
N PHE A 352 -9.42 24.10 3.62
CA PHE A 352 -9.16 23.08 2.58
C PHE A 352 -7.71 22.54 2.49
N GLY A 353 -6.87 22.70 3.51
CA GLY A 353 -5.71 21.82 3.68
C GLY A 353 -4.39 22.48 4.11
N LYS A 354 -3.72 21.80 5.04
CA LYS A 354 -2.29 21.97 5.37
C LYS A 354 -1.38 21.95 4.13
N TRP A 355 -1.76 21.18 3.13
CA TRP A 355 -0.97 20.87 1.96
C TRP A 355 -0.60 22.11 1.13
N VAL A 356 -1.50 23.08 0.91
CA VAL A 356 -1.19 24.30 0.14
C VAL A 356 -0.23 25.22 0.89
N LYS A 357 -0.37 25.33 2.22
CA LYS A 357 0.50 26.16 3.08
C LYS A 357 1.92 25.63 3.19
N GLU A 358 2.10 24.31 3.10
CA GLU A 358 3.40 23.66 3.27
C GLU A 358 4.07 23.37 1.92
N LEU A 359 3.32 22.86 0.93
CA LEU A 359 3.85 22.44 -0.37
C LEU A 359 4.37 23.60 -1.21
N LEU A 360 3.56 24.64 -1.45
CA LEU A 360 3.94 25.70 -2.40
C LEU A 360 5.15 26.50 -1.94
N PRO A 361 5.23 26.93 -0.67
CA PRO A 361 6.45 27.56 -0.16
C PRO A 361 7.65 26.61 -0.21
N ALA A 362 7.45 25.32 0.08
CA ALA A 362 8.54 24.34 0.02
C ALA A 362 9.04 24.12 -1.41
N LEU A 363 8.14 24.04 -2.40
CA LEU A 363 8.48 23.94 -3.83
C LEU A 363 9.22 25.19 -4.33
N ARG A 364 8.78 26.39 -3.94
CA ARG A 364 9.44 27.65 -4.28
C ARG A 364 10.88 27.70 -3.75
N LEU A 365 11.07 27.33 -2.48
CA LEU A 365 12.39 27.28 -1.84
C LEU A 365 13.28 26.17 -2.43
N TYR A 366 12.71 25.00 -2.72
CA TYR A 366 13.44 23.92 -3.37
C TYR A 366 13.92 24.36 -4.75
N LYS A 367 13.04 24.94 -5.59
CA LYS A 367 13.40 25.46 -6.90
C LYS A 367 14.47 26.56 -6.82
N ALA A 368 14.37 27.45 -5.84
CA ALA A 368 15.38 28.50 -5.62
C ALA A 368 16.76 27.91 -5.28
N LYS A 369 16.82 26.78 -4.58
CA LYS A 369 18.07 26.11 -4.20
C LYS A 369 18.64 25.18 -5.27
N PHE A 370 17.79 24.41 -5.94
CA PHE A 370 18.18 23.31 -6.82
C PHE A 370 17.89 23.58 -8.30
N GLY A 371 17.30 24.73 -8.63
CA GLY A 371 17.05 25.19 -10.01
C GLY A 371 15.89 24.48 -10.73
N ASN A 372 15.35 23.38 -10.18
CA ASN A 372 14.24 22.62 -10.74
C ASN A 372 13.27 22.17 -9.65
N CYS A 373 12.13 21.61 -10.06
CA CYS A 373 11.10 21.06 -9.17
C CYS A 373 11.12 19.52 -9.17
N ASP A 374 12.23 18.90 -9.58
CA ASP A 374 12.37 17.44 -9.65
C ASP A 374 12.87 16.91 -8.32
N ILE A 375 11.90 16.59 -7.46
CA ILE A 375 12.14 16.18 -6.08
C ILE A 375 12.01 14.64 -5.98
N PRO A 376 13.06 13.92 -5.56
CA PRO A 376 12.98 12.47 -5.32
C PRO A 376 11.94 12.12 -4.26
N SER A 377 11.33 10.94 -4.35
CA SER A 377 10.26 10.46 -3.45
C SER A 377 10.65 10.48 -1.96
N TRP A 378 11.91 10.16 -1.68
CA TRP A 378 12.49 10.09 -0.34
C TRP A 378 12.92 11.45 0.23
N TRP A 379 12.88 12.53 -0.56
CA TRP A 379 13.44 13.82 -0.14
C TRP A 379 12.57 14.49 0.93
N VAL A 380 13.22 14.94 2.00
CA VAL A 380 12.62 15.61 3.17
C VAL A 380 13.36 16.91 3.42
N VAL A 381 12.61 17.96 3.78
CA VAL A 381 13.21 19.23 4.17
C VAL A 381 14.11 19.01 5.41
N PRO A 382 15.41 19.36 5.35
CA PRO A 382 16.32 19.13 6.46
C PRO A 382 15.87 19.80 7.76
N THR A 383 15.96 19.07 8.87
CA THR A 383 15.53 19.54 10.20
C THR A 383 16.45 20.60 10.80
N ASN A 384 17.72 20.59 10.41
CA ASN A 384 18.77 21.45 10.97
C ASN A 384 19.11 22.67 10.10
N ASP A 385 18.51 22.79 8.92
CA ASP A 385 18.83 23.88 7.99
C ASP A 385 18.02 25.15 8.31
N ALA A 386 18.73 26.19 8.75
CA ALA A 386 18.15 27.47 9.14
C ALA A 386 17.46 28.22 7.99
N SER A 387 17.85 27.95 6.74
CA SER A 387 17.29 28.59 5.55
C SER A 387 15.90 28.09 5.18
N TRP A 388 15.41 27.03 5.84
CA TRP A 388 14.02 26.60 5.75
C TRP A 388 13.19 27.12 6.94
N PRO A 389 11.97 27.66 6.70
CA PRO A 389 11.03 28.04 7.75
C PRO A 389 10.81 26.90 8.74
N LYS A 390 10.74 27.22 10.05
CA LYS A 390 10.55 26.20 11.12
C LYS A 390 9.37 25.27 10.84
N ALA A 391 8.29 25.79 10.24
CA ALA A 391 7.09 25.02 9.89
C ALA A 391 7.31 23.97 8.78
N LEU A 392 8.35 24.12 7.94
CA LEU A 392 8.63 23.22 6.83
C LEU A 392 9.72 22.20 7.16
N ARG A 393 10.41 22.32 8.30
CA ARG A 393 11.51 21.42 8.68
C ARG A 393 10.97 20.02 8.99
N GLY A 394 11.56 19.01 8.35
CA GLY A 394 11.04 17.63 8.41
C GLY A 394 9.85 17.37 7.49
N TYR A 395 9.44 18.32 6.64
CA TYR A 395 8.35 18.11 5.70
C TYR A 395 8.77 17.18 4.55
N HIS A 396 8.02 16.09 4.35
CA HIS A 396 8.27 15.09 3.30
C HIS A 396 7.82 15.59 1.91
N LEU A 397 8.49 16.63 1.40
CA LEU A 397 8.16 17.26 0.13
C LEU A 397 8.20 16.28 -1.05
N GLY A 398 9.13 15.31 -1.05
CA GLY A 398 9.25 14.30 -2.10
C GLY A 398 8.03 13.40 -2.25
N LYS A 399 7.50 12.89 -1.13
CA LYS A 399 6.27 12.08 -1.11
C LYS A 399 5.08 12.86 -1.68
N GLN A 400 4.98 14.15 -1.36
CA GLN A 400 3.89 15.00 -1.83
C GLN A 400 3.98 15.29 -3.33
N VAL A 401 5.18 15.51 -3.85
CA VAL A 401 5.42 15.69 -5.30
C VAL A 401 5.07 14.45 -6.09
N VAL A 402 5.45 13.27 -5.59
CA VAL A 402 5.05 11.98 -6.20
C VAL A 402 3.53 11.83 -6.19
N GLN A 403 2.87 12.16 -5.08
CA GLN A 403 1.41 12.10 -4.99
C GLN A 403 0.72 13.01 -6.02
N ILE A 404 1.24 14.21 -6.27
CA ILE A 404 0.73 15.12 -7.31
C ILE A 404 0.91 14.54 -8.70
N ARG A 405 2.08 13.94 -8.96
CA ARG A 405 2.39 13.31 -10.25
C ARG A 405 1.49 12.10 -10.50
N ARG A 406 1.21 11.28 -9.49
CA ARG A 406 0.30 10.12 -9.55
C ARG A 406 -1.17 10.53 -9.72
N THR A 407 -1.62 11.55 -9.00
CA THR A 407 -3.02 12.00 -9.04
C THR A 407 -3.37 12.80 -10.29
N GLY A 408 -2.37 13.44 -10.91
CA GLY A 408 -2.50 14.13 -12.19
C GLY A 408 -3.31 15.43 -12.14
N ARG A 409 -3.38 16.11 -13.29
CA ARG A 409 -4.02 17.44 -13.42
C ARG A 409 -5.54 17.46 -13.20
N ARG A 410 -6.19 16.30 -13.29
CA ARG A 410 -7.65 16.14 -13.18
C ARG A 410 -8.15 16.03 -11.74
N ASN A 411 -7.25 15.93 -10.77
CA ASN A 411 -7.64 15.91 -9.36
C ASN A 411 -8.11 17.31 -8.94
N ALA A 412 -9.27 17.40 -8.27
CA ALA A 412 -9.87 18.66 -7.82
C ALA A 412 -8.94 19.49 -6.93
N ALA A 413 -8.09 18.85 -6.10
CA ALA A 413 -7.12 19.54 -5.26
C ALA A 413 -5.91 20.07 -6.05
N VAL A 414 -5.57 19.45 -7.17
CA VAL A 414 -4.48 19.88 -8.05
C VAL A 414 -4.96 20.98 -8.99
N ALA A 415 -6.21 20.90 -9.47
CA ALA A 415 -6.82 21.86 -10.38
C ALA A 415 -6.70 23.32 -9.90
N ASP A 416 -6.88 23.54 -8.60
CA ASP A 416 -6.82 24.87 -7.99
C ASP A 416 -5.39 25.46 -7.97
N VAL A 417 -4.37 24.59 -7.94
CA VAL A 417 -2.96 24.97 -7.83
C VAL A 417 -2.23 24.87 -9.18
N LEU A 418 -2.92 24.46 -10.25
CA LEU A 418 -2.34 24.28 -11.58
C LEU A 418 -1.66 25.55 -12.10
N THR A 419 -2.27 26.71 -11.90
CA THR A 419 -1.69 27.99 -12.36
C THR A 419 -0.39 28.30 -11.63
N GLU A 420 -0.34 28.07 -10.31
CA GLU A 420 0.88 28.29 -9.52
C GLU A 420 1.97 27.25 -9.82
N LEU A 421 1.59 25.97 -9.96
CA LEU A 421 2.51 24.90 -10.37
C LEU A 421 3.07 25.16 -11.77
N GLY A 422 2.23 25.66 -12.68
CA GLY A 422 2.64 26.09 -14.02
C GLY A 422 3.64 27.24 -13.98
N ALA A 423 3.38 28.28 -13.16
CA ALA A 423 4.33 29.39 -12.96
C ALA A 423 5.66 28.92 -12.35
N LEU A 424 5.63 27.87 -11.52
CA LEU A 424 6.82 27.23 -10.97
C LEU A 424 7.53 26.31 -11.97
N GLY A 425 6.97 26.06 -13.16
CA GLY A 425 7.54 25.12 -14.13
C GLY A 425 7.52 23.67 -13.62
N PHE A 426 6.55 23.32 -12.78
CA PHE A 426 6.41 21.99 -12.22
C PHE A 426 5.98 20.98 -13.29
N LYS A 427 6.78 19.92 -13.47
CA LYS A 427 6.53 18.86 -14.46
C LYS A 427 5.75 17.71 -13.83
N PHE A 428 4.60 17.36 -14.44
CA PHE A 428 3.69 16.33 -13.93
C PHE A 428 4.09 14.90 -14.33
N ASN A 429 4.87 14.72 -15.41
CA ASN A 429 5.38 13.42 -15.81
C ASN A 429 6.71 13.56 -16.60
N ALA A 430 7.61 12.58 -16.46
CA ALA A 430 8.84 12.42 -17.26
C ALA A 430 8.55 12.34 -18.77
N PHE A 431 7.38 11.82 -19.16
CA PHE A 431 6.93 11.85 -20.56
C PHE A 431 6.73 13.27 -21.11
N GLU A 432 6.21 14.21 -20.30
CA GLU A 432 6.00 15.60 -20.74
C GLU A 432 7.35 16.33 -20.90
N SER A 433 8.30 16.08 -20.01
CA SER A 433 9.66 16.60 -20.14
C SER A 433 10.36 16.03 -21.38
N THR A 434 10.31 14.71 -21.59
CA THR A 434 10.96 14.10 -22.76
C THR A 434 10.29 14.51 -24.06
N PHE A 435 8.97 14.66 -24.09
CA PHE A 435 8.25 15.08 -25.28
C PHE A 435 8.55 16.54 -25.65
N VAL A 436 8.51 17.47 -24.68
CA VAL A 436 8.76 18.90 -24.94
C VAL A 436 10.24 19.20 -25.15
N ASP A 437 11.12 18.59 -24.35
CA ASP A 437 12.54 18.93 -24.36
C ASP A 437 13.32 18.16 -25.44
N ARG A 438 12.82 17.00 -25.89
CA ARG A 438 13.53 16.12 -26.86
C ARG A 438 12.75 15.84 -28.13
N VAL A 439 11.45 15.52 -28.05
CA VAL A 439 10.69 15.01 -29.20
C VAL A 439 10.17 16.14 -30.11
N LEU A 440 9.62 17.22 -29.53
CA LEU A 440 9.12 18.36 -30.29
C LEU A 440 10.22 19.09 -31.07
N PRO A 441 11.37 19.45 -30.47
CA PRO A 441 12.48 20.07 -31.20
C PRO A 441 13.03 19.17 -32.31
N ALA A 442 13.08 17.85 -32.07
CA ALA A 442 13.50 16.89 -33.10
C ALA A 442 12.51 16.82 -34.26
N LEU A 443 11.20 16.82 -33.98
CA LEU A 443 10.17 16.86 -35.01
C LEU A 443 10.23 18.15 -35.84
N GLU A 444 10.45 19.30 -35.22
CA GLU A 444 10.61 20.60 -35.90
C GLU A 444 11.79 20.58 -36.88
N VAL A 445 12.93 20.01 -36.47
CA VAL A 445 14.11 19.85 -37.34
C VAL A 445 13.87 18.79 -38.42
N TYR A 446 13.22 17.68 -38.09
CA TYR A 446 12.87 16.63 -39.07
C TYR A 446 12.02 17.20 -40.20
N VAL A 447 10.97 17.97 -39.88
CA VAL A 447 10.11 18.63 -40.87
C VAL A 447 10.91 19.64 -41.70
N LYS A 448 11.86 20.36 -41.09
CA LYS A 448 12.72 21.30 -41.81
C LYS A 448 13.65 20.62 -42.82
N ILE A 449 14.12 19.40 -42.53
CA ILE A 449 15.04 18.64 -43.38
C ILE A 449 14.30 17.85 -44.46
N TYR A 450 13.22 17.15 -44.08
CA TYR A 450 12.53 16.18 -44.95
C TYR A 450 11.21 16.69 -45.52
N GLY A 451 10.73 17.86 -45.07
CA GLY A 451 9.54 18.53 -45.61
C GLY A 451 8.20 17.90 -45.23
N ASP A 452 8.19 16.80 -44.46
CA ASP A 452 6.99 16.12 -44.01
C ASP A 452 7.10 15.65 -42.54
N THR A 453 5.95 15.26 -41.96
CA THR A 453 5.89 14.70 -40.60
C THR A 453 5.93 13.16 -40.59
N HIS A 454 6.26 12.52 -41.72
CA HIS A 454 6.28 11.07 -41.86
C HIS A 454 7.61 10.50 -41.43
N VAL A 455 7.81 10.45 -40.11
CA VAL A 455 9.00 9.84 -39.51
C VAL A 455 8.92 8.30 -39.64
N PRO A 456 9.86 7.62 -40.33
CA PRO A 456 9.91 6.16 -40.40
C PRO A 456 10.00 5.56 -38.99
N GLN A 457 9.30 4.46 -38.72
CA GLN A 457 9.22 3.89 -37.36
C GLN A 457 10.58 3.57 -36.74
N GLY A 458 11.58 3.20 -37.56
CA GLY A 458 12.95 2.91 -37.13
C GLY A 458 13.87 4.14 -37.00
N PHE A 459 13.39 5.35 -37.30
CA PHE A 459 14.24 6.54 -37.33
C PHE A 459 14.73 6.94 -35.93
N ILE A 460 16.05 7.09 -35.82
CA ILE A 460 16.77 7.53 -34.63
C ILE A 460 17.44 8.87 -34.96
N VAL A 461 17.28 9.86 -34.09
CA VAL A 461 17.87 11.19 -34.29
C VAL A 461 19.41 11.08 -34.31
N PRO A 462 20.08 11.48 -35.40
CA PRO A 462 21.53 11.49 -35.50
C PRO A 462 22.16 12.42 -34.47
N SER A 463 23.33 12.05 -33.95
CA SER A 463 24.14 12.88 -33.05
C SER A 463 24.97 13.91 -33.82
N GLU A 464 24.33 14.63 -34.74
CA GLU A 464 24.94 15.63 -35.60
C GLU A 464 24.53 17.06 -35.18
N SER A 465 25.34 18.06 -35.52
CA SER A 465 25.16 19.45 -35.09
C SER A 465 23.88 20.13 -35.61
N THR A 466 23.20 19.52 -36.58
CA THR A 466 21.93 19.99 -37.15
C THR A 466 20.71 19.65 -36.28
N TRP A 467 20.84 18.68 -35.37
CA TRP A 467 19.78 18.23 -34.47
C TRP A 467 19.99 18.78 -33.05
N PRO A 468 18.92 19.05 -32.28
CA PRO A 468 19.05 19.53 -30.92
C PRO A 468 19.77 18.49 -30.05
N GLN A 469 20.79 18.91 -29.32
CA GLN A 469 21.59 18.02 -28.46
C GLN A 469 20.76 17.17 -27.49
N PRO A 470 19.67 17.67 -26.87
CA PRO A 470 18.81 16.83 -26.02
C PRO A 470 18.06 15.72 -26.78
N SER A 471 17.96 15.83 -28.11
CA SER A 471 17.22 14.91 -28.98
C SER A 471 18.06 13.78 -29.54
N TRP A 472 19.39 13.85 -29.47
CA TRP A 472 20.30 12.84 -30.04
C TRP A 472 20.03 11.42 -29.49
N GLY A 473 20.06 10.42 -30.37
CA GLY A 473 19.79 9.02 -30.00
C GLY A 473 18.32 8.71 -29.69
N THR A 474 17.42 9.70 -29.78
CA THR A 474 15.98 9.49 -29.55
C THR A 474 15.39 8.69 -30.72
N LYS A 475 14.70 7.58 -30.43
CA LYS A 475 13.94 6.77 -31.41
C LYS A 475 12.67 7.51 -31.86
N LEU A 476 12.84 8.64 -32.51
CA LEU A 476 11.79 9.58 -32.87
C LEU A 476 10.68 8.92 -33.70
N GLY A 477 11.05 8.02 -34.62
CA GLY A 477 10.12 7.24 -35.43
C GLY A 477 9.14 6.40 -34.62
N HIS A 478 9.67 5.68 -33.63
CA HIS A 478 8.89 4.82 -32.76
C HIS A 478 7.97 5.64 -31.83
N ILE A 479 8.43 6.81 -31.37
CA ILE A 479 7.64 7.72 -30.54
C ILE A 479 6.49 8.32 -31.35
N VAL A 480 6.76 8.80 -32.57
CA VAL A 480 5.74 9.36 -33.49
C VAL A 480 4.72 8.31 -33.90
N HIS A 481 5.16 7.08 -34.15
CA HIS A 481 4.27 5.95 -34.42
C HIS A 481 3.36 5.63 -33.23
N LYS A 482 3.90 5.61 -32.00
CA LYS A 482 3.10 5.43 -30.78
C LYS A 482 2.07 6.55 -30.57
N ILE A 483 2.44 7.81 -30.85
CA ILE A 483 1.52 8.96 -30.80
C ILE A 483 0.34 8.78 -31.78
N ARG A 484 0.58 8.15 -32.93
CA ARG A 484 -0.45 7.91 -33.97
C ARG A 484 -1.35 6.70 -33.70
N ILE A 485 -0.90 5.71 -32.93
CA ILE A 485 -1.63 4.44 -32.71
C ILE A 485 -2.29 4.36 -31.33
N HIS A 486 -1.69 4.96 -30.28
CA HIS A 486 -2.17 4.83 -28.90
C HIS A 486 -2.86 6.11 -28.39
N HIS A 487 -4.19 6.04 -28.26
CA HIS A 487 -5.08 7.10 -27.72
C HIS A 487 -4.89 7.51 -26.23
N PRO A 488 -4.29 6.71 -25.30
CA PRO A 488 -4.13 7.11 -23.89
C PRO A 488 -3.18 8.31 -23.65
N HIS A 489 -2.16 8.47 -24.51
CA HIS A 489 -1.25 9.64 -24.45
C HIS A 489 -1.79 10.84 -25.24
N ALA A 490 -2.84 10.65 -26.05
CA ALA A 490 -3.43 11.70 -26.88
C ALA A 490 -3.87 12.91 -26.05
N GLN A 491 -4.38 12.71 -24.82
CA GLN A 491 -4.79 13.81 -23.94
C GLN A 491 -3.65 14.78 -23.55
N HIS A 492 -2.40 14.30 -23.48
CA HIS A 492 -1.24 15.12 -23.15
C HIS A 492 -0.63 15.77 -24.40
N VAL A 493 -0.66 15.07 -25.54
CA VAL A 493 -0.22 15.59 -26.85
C VAL A 493 -1.22 16.63 -27.38
N GLU A 494 -2.50 16.52 -26.99
CA GLU A 494 -3.58 17.47 -27.28
C GLU A 494 -3.25 18.90 -26.82
N LEU A 495 -2.55 19.03 -25.68
CA LEU A 495 -2.09 20.31 -25.14
C LEU A 495 -1.16 21.06 -26.13
N TYR A 496 -0.45 20.31 -26.98
CA TYR A 496 0.46 20.82 -27.99
C TYR A 496 -0.12 20.70 -29.41
N ARG A 497 -1.42 20.42 -29.55
CA ARG A 497 -2.09 20.25 -30.85
C ARG A 497 -1.88 21.44 -31.78
N GLU A 498 -1.93 22.67 -31.27
CA GLU A 498 -1.69 23.87 -32.08
C GLU A 498 -0.24 23.98 -32.58
N ARG A 499 0.77 23.59 -31.77
CA ARG A 499 2.17 23.52 -32.22
C ARG A 499 2.37 22.41 -33.25
N LEU A 500 1.76 21.24 -33.03
CA LEU A 500 1.79 20.11 -33.96
C LEU A 500 1.06 20.42 -35.29
N LYS A 501 -0.04 21.17 -35.24
CA LYS A 501 -0.76 21.67 -36.40
C LYS A 501 0.10 22.64 -37.21
N LYS A 502 0.83 23.55 -36.54
CA LYS A 502 1.74 24.51 -37.18
C LYS A 502 2.88 23.83 -37.97
N ILE A 503 3.34 22.66 -37.53
CA ILE A 503 4.34 21.86 -38.24
C ILE A 503 3.73 20.84 -39.24
N GLY A 504 2.40 20.84 -39.43
CA GLY A 504 1.74 19.94 -40.38
C GLY A 504 1.68 18.47 -39.93
N PHE A 505 1.54 18.21 -38.62
CA PHE A 505 1.52 16.85 -38.07
C PHE A 505 0.25 16.08 -38.45
N VAL A 506 0.44 14.97 -39.18
CA VAL A 506 -0.64 14.08 -39.59
C VAL A 506 -0.92 13.03 -38.51
N TRP A 507 -2.15 13.04 -37.99
CA TRP A 507 -2.61 12.18 -36.88
C TRP A 507 -3.00 10.76 -37.31
N SER A 508 -3.38 10.58 -38.58
CA SER A 508 -3.91 9.31 -39.07
C SER A 508 -3.16 8.84 -40.33
N ILE A 509 -2.71 7.58 -40.31
CA ILE A 509 -1.82 6.98 -41.31
C ILE A 509 -2.58 6.47 -42.56
N TYR A 510 -3.91 6.66 -42.67
CA TYR A 510 -4.72 6.17 -43.81
C TYR A 510 -4.33 6.73 -45.20
N LYS A 511 -3.26 7.52 -45.33
CA LYS A 511 -2.68 7.98 -46.59
C LYS A 511 -1.14 7.86 -46.60
N SER A 512 -0.60 6.69 -46.28
CA SER A 512 0.85 6.45 -46.46
C SER A 512 1.20 6.22 -47.93
N PRO A 513 2.41 6.57 -48.42
CA PRO A 513 2.83 6.28 -49.79
C PRO A 513 2.75 4.79 -50.16
N ALA A 514 2.94 3.88 -49.20
CA ALA A 514 2.80 2.43 -49.40
C ALA A 514 1.33 2.00 -49.53
N ALA A 515 0.41 2.65 -48.80
CA ALA A 515 -1.01 2.43 -48.95
C ALA A 515 -1.55 3.06 -50.25
N THR A 516 -1.12 4.28 -50.58
CA THR A 516 -1.39 4.89 -51.88
C THR A 516 -0.86 4.03 -53.02
N LYS A 517 0.32 3.41 -52.86
CA LYS A 517 0.86 2.47 -53.84
C LYS A 517 -0.06 1.27 -54.03
N ARG A 518 -0.35 0.53 -52.96
CA ARG A 518 -1.15 -0.69 -52.98
C ARG A 518 -2.61 -0.50 -53.40
N ASP A 519 -3.26 0.59 -52.95
CA ASP A 519 -4.71 0.77 -53.07
C ASP A 519 -5.11 1.66 -54.25
N ILE A 520 -4.17 2.45 -54.79
CA ILE A 520 -4.45 3.44 -55.83
C ILE A 520 -3.53 3.22 -57.04
N VAL A 521 -2.21 3.17 -56.81
CA VAL A 521 -1.22 3.19 -57.90
C VAL A 521 -1.09 1.85 -58.59
N ASP A 522 -0.90 0.75 -57.86
CA ASP A 522 -0.71 -0.60 -58.42
C ASP A 522 -1.97 -1.07 -59.19
N PRO A 523 -3.20 -0.92 -58.66
CA PRO A 523 -4.41 -1.25 -59.42
C PRO A 523 -4.63 -0.33 -60.63
N SER A 524 -4.31 0.97 -60.53
CA SER A 524 -4.42 1.89 -61.67
C SER A 524 -3.34 1.62 -62.74
N LEU A 525 -2.18 1.11 -62.34
CA LEU A 525 -1.12 0.68 -63.25
C LEU A 525 -1.51 -0.56 -64.04
N GLU A 526 -2.16 -1.54 -63.40
CA GLU A 526 -2.70 -2.73 -64.06
C GLU A 526 -3.73 -2.35 -65.13
N VAL A 527 -4.72 -1.52 -64.76
CA VAL A 527 -5.75 -1.05 -65.70
C VAL A 527 -5.14 -0.22 -66.84
N TYR A 528 -4.15 0.63 -66.56
CA TYR A 528 -3.46 1.41 -67.59
C TYR A 528 -2.71 0.51 -68.59
N LYS A 529 -2.06 -0.56 -68.10
CA LYS A 529 -1.35 -1.55 -68.92
C LYS A 529 -2.30 -2.41 -69.75
N GLU A 530 -3.45 -2.76 -69.20
CA GLU A 530 -4.50 -3.48 -69.97
C GLU A 530 -5.06 -2.64 -71.11
N ILE A 531 -5.20 -1.32 -70.92
CA ILE A 531 -5.74 -0.42 -71.94
C ILE A 531 -4.69 -0.05 -73.01
N ASN A 532 -3.43 0.17 -72.62
CA ASN A 532 -2.39 0.72 -73.51
C ASN A 532 -1.28 -0.27 -73.90
N GLY A 533 -1.31 -1.50 -73.39
CA GLY A 533 -0.31 -2.55 -73.59
C GLY A 533 0.78 -2.58 -72.51
N GLU A 534 1.34 -3.76 -72.24
CA GLU A 534 2.28 -4.00 -71.11
C GLU A 534 3.57 -3.15 -71.13
N GLY A 535 3.96 -2.61 -72.29
CA GLY A 535 5.16 -1.80 -72.48
C GLY A 535 4.96 -0.28 -72.55
N ALA A 536 3.75 0.23 -72.31
CA ALA A 536 3.46 1.66 -72.45
C ALA A 536 3.99 2.50 -71.29
N GLU A 537 4.80 3.53 -71.58
CA GLU A 537 5.27 4.50 -70.59
C GLU A 537 4.18 5.50 -70.19
N ILE A 538 3.97 5.66 -68.88
CA ILE A 538 3.00 6.62 -68.35
C ILE A 538 3.60 8.02 -68.37
N SER A 539 2.97 8.91 -69.13
CA SER A 539 3.34 10.33 -69.17
C SER A 539 3.21 10.97 -67.79
N ARG A 540 4.16 11.85 -67.44
CA ARG A 540 4.22 12.57 -66.15
C ARG A 540 2.93 13.32 -65.79
N ASN A 541 2.16 13.76 -66.79
CA ASN A 541 0.94 14.53 -66.58
C ASN A 541 -0.33 13.66 -66.64
N PHE A 542 -0.18 12.34 -66.64
CA PHE A 542 -1.32 11.43 -66.70
C PHE A 542 -2.12 11.45 -65.40
N VAL A 543 -3.42 11.69 -65.53
CA VAL A 543 -4.42 11.70 -64.46
C VAL A 543 -5.47 10.65 -64.78
N VAL A 544 -5.82 9.83 -63.78
CA VAL A 544 -6.82 8.78 -63.93
C VAL A 544 -8.18 9.40 -64.31
N PRO A 545 -8.79 9.00 -65.45
CA PRO A 545 -10.07 9.55 -65.89
C PRO A 545 -11.18 9.30 -64.85
N ALA A 546 -12.05 10.29 -64.64
CA ALA A 546 -13.15 10.17 -63.67
C ALA A 546 -14.31 9.30 -64.19
N ASP A 547 -14.44 9.21 -65.52
CA ASP A 547 -15.60 8.62 -66.20
C ASP A 547 -15.37 7.16 -66.63
N ASP A 548 -14.15 6.63 -66.46
CA ASP A 548 -13.82 5.26 -66.79
C ASP A 548 -14.01 4.36 -65.56
N SER A 549 -15.00 3.46 -65.64
CA SER A 549 -15.38 2.54 -64.55
C SER A 549 -14.38 1.41 -64.33
N ARG A 550 -13.39 1.24 -65.21
CA ARG A 550 -12.35 0.21 -65.07
C ARG A 550 -11.31 0.58 -64.02
N TYR A 551 -11.15 1.86 -63.70
CA TYR A 551 -10.25 2.30 -62.63
C TYR A 551 -10.96 2.24 -61.27
N PRO A 552 -10.24 1.92 -60.17
CA PRO A 552 -10.81 1.93 -58.83
C PRO A 552 -11.47 3.27 -58.51
N ASP A 553 -12.63 3.25 -57.86
CA ASP A 553 -13.37 4.48 -57.50
C ASP A 553 -12.51 5.47 -56.70
N ILE A 554 -11.61 4.93 -55.88
CA ILE A 554 -10.69 5.70 -55.03
C ILE A 554 -9.56 6.38 -55.83
N ALA A 555 -9.31 5.92 -57.06
CA ALA A 555 -8.25 6.40 -57.96
C ALA A 555 -8.72 7.45 -58.96
N LYS A 556 -10.03 7.71 -59.07
CA LYS A 556 -10.59 8.69 -60.00
C LYS A 556 -9.99 10.07 -59.74
N ARG A 557 -9.50 10.74 -60.79
CA ARG A 557 -8.81 12.05 -60.76
C ARG A 557 -7.45 12.06 -60.06
N PHE A 558 -6.86 10.90 -59.78
CA PHE A 558 -5.53 10.81 -59.19
C PHE A 558 -4.41 11.07 -60.23
N GLU A 559 -3.44 11.93 -59.89
CA GLU A 559 -2.31 12.30 -60.76
C GLU A 559 -1.21 11.22 -60.77
N LEU A 560 -1.53 10.06 -61.36
CA LEU A 560 -0.71 8.86 -61.35
C LEU A 560 0.71 9.07 -61.92
N GLY A 561 0.84 9.80 -63.02
CA GLY A 561 2.13 10.06 -63.67
C GLY A 561 3.07 10.94 -62.84
N ALA A 562 2.52 11.94 -62.15
CA ALA A 562 3.29 12.86 -61.31
C ALA A 562 3.76 12.15 -60.05
N TRP A 563 2.89 11.32 -59.44
CA TRP A 563 3.21 10.52 -58.27
C TRP A 563 4.31 9.50 -58.54
N LEU A 564 4.27 8.76 -59.64
CA LEU A 564 5.30 7.79 -60.02
C LEU A 564 6.67 8.45 -60.26
N THR A 565 6.68 9.62 -60.91
CA THR A 565 7.90 10.41 -61.13
C THR A 565 8.53 10.87 -59.82
N GLN A 566 7.72 11.26 -58.84
CA GLN A 566 8.17 11.72 -57.52
C GLN A 566 8.57 10.55 -56.60
N TYR A 567 7.87 9.42 -56.68
CA TYR A 567 8.17 8.20 -55.92
C TYR A 567 9.48 7.56 -56.39
N ASN A 568 9.73 7.49 -57.70
CA ASN A 568 10.97 6.95 -58.26
C ASN A 568 12.20 7.82 -57.94
N LYS A 569 12.03 9.14 -57.76
CA LYS A 569 13.09 10.00 -57.20
C LYS A 569 13.41 9.70 -55.73
N ARG A 570 12.44 9.16 -54.97
CA ARG A 570 12.55 8.82 -53.54
C ARG A 570 13.36 7.53 -53.32
N THR A 571 13.32 6.59 -54.28
CA THR A 571 13.99 5.28 -54.21
C THR A 571 15.45 5.28 -54.69
N ILE A 572 15.91 6.31 -55.43
CA ILE A 572 17.29 6.37 -55.96
C ILE A 572 18.32 6.84 -54.89
N GLY A 573 17.88 7.27 -53.69
CA GLY A 573 18.75 7.81 -52.64
C GLY A 573 18.84 7.01 -51.34
N LEU A 574 18.32 5.77 -51.27
CA LEU A 574 18.27 4.98 -50.02
C LEU A 574 18.98 3.63 -50.20
N LEU A 575 19.81 3.27 -49.22
CA LEU A 575 20.61 2.04 -49.22
C LEU A 575 19.75 0.78 -48.92
N PRO A 576 20.17 -0.42 -49.36
CA PRO A 576 19.35 -1.65 -49.38
C PRO A 576 18.79 -2.18 -48.04
N PHE A 577 19.21 -1.64 -46.89
CA PHE A 577 18.72 -2.10 -45.57
C PHE A 577 17.43 -1.39 -45.10
N GLN A 578 16.86 -0.50 -45.93
CA GLN A 578 15.72 0.33 -45.54
C GLN A 578 14.39 -0.05 -46.20
N THR A 579 14.33 -1.16 -46.96
CA THR A 579 13.09 -1.66 -47.56
C THR A 579 13.00 -3.20 -47.47
N HIS A 580 12.33 -3.72 -46.43
CA HIS A 580 11.76 -5.07 -46.48
C HIS A 580 10.34 -5.00 -45.95
N ASP A 581 9.37 -4.99 -46.87
CA ASP A 581 7.93 -5.05 -46.58
C ASP A 581 7.32 -6.43 -46.94
N ASP A 582 8.12 -7.41 -47.39
CA ASP A 582 7.60 -8.66 -48.00
C ASP A 582 7.95 -9.96 -47.26
N THR A 583 7.54 -10.15 -46.01
CA THR A 583 7.69 -11.47 -45.33
C THR A 583 6.45 -12.00 -44.62
N LYS A 584 5.24 -11.63 -45.06
CA LYS A 584 4.00 -12.19 -44.47
C LYS A 584 2.95 -12.76 -45.43
N LYS A 585 3.24 -12.98 -46.72
CA LYS A 585 2.19 -13.51 -47.63
C LYS A 585 2.51 -14.71 -48.53
N THR A 586 3.63 -15.41 -48.34
CA THR A 586 3.94 -16.63 -49.13
C THR A 586 4.38 -17.80 -48.26
N VAL A 587 3.60 -18.14 -47.24
CA VAL A 587 3.65 -19.47 -46.57
C VAL A 587 2.23 -19.98 -46.31
N LEU A 588 1.36 -19.88 -47.31
CA LEU A 588 0.18 -20.72 -47.40
C LEU A 588 0.25 -21.41 -48.75
N MET A 589 0.20 -22.74 -48.70
CA MET A 589 0.42 -23.70 -49.79
C MET A 589 1.89 -24.09 -49.99
N ASP A 590 2.39 -25.00 -49.15
CA ASP A 590 2.72 -26.32 -49.69
C ASP A 590 2.65 -27.42 -48.61
N ASN A 591 2.28 -28.61 -49.05
CA ASN A 591 1.92 -29.77 -48.27
C ASN A 591 3.13 -30.51 -47.68
N LYS A 592 2.88 -31.10 -46.50
CA LYS A 592 3.44 -32.35 -45.96
C LYS A 592 4.95 -32.44 -45.65
N VAL A 593 5.17 -33.30 -44.65
CA VAL A 593 6.40 -34.04 -44.31
C VAL A 593 7.27 -33.40 -43.23
N ARG A 594 7.15 -33.99 -42.02
CA ARG A 594 8.14 -33.95 -40.94
C ARG A 594 9.54 -34.21 -41.51
N ARG A 595 10.45 -33.25 -41.39
CA ARG A 595 11.89 -33.50 -41.46
C ARG A 595 12.49 -33.51 -40.04
N PRO A 596 13.43 -34.40 -39.74
CA PRO A 596 14.00 -34.55 -38.41
C PRO A 596 14.91 -33.36 -38.08
N ARG A 597 14.81 -32.88 -36.84
CA ARG A 597 15.63 -31.82 -36.26
C ARG A 597 17.11 -32.18 -36.34
N THR A 598 17.83 -31.56 -37.25
CA THR A 598 19.29 -31.47 -37.24
C THR A 598 19.66 -30.01 -37.57
N GLU A 599 20.49 -29.44 -36.69
CA GLU A 599 21.07 -28.08 -36.69
C GLU A 599 20.13 -26.89 -36.40
N ARG A 600 20.19 -26.39 -35.16
CA ARG A 600 19.55 -25.14 -34.73
C ARG A 600 20.39 -23.94 -35.18
N ASN A 601 20.18 -23.47 -36.42
CA ASN A 601 20.78 -22.22 -36.88
C ASN A 601 19.97 -21.02 -36.38
N LEU A 602 20.63 -20.09 -35.67
CA LEU A 602 20.06 -18.79 -35.28
C LEU A 602 19.77 -17.96 -36.54
N SER A 603 18.75 -17.10 -36.48
CA SER A 603 18.52 -16.12 -37.55
C SER A 603 19.73 -15.19 -37.68
N PRO A 604 20.19 -14.84 -38.91
CA PRO A 604 21.38 -14.03 -39.13
C PRO A 604 21.39 -12.71 -38.33
N HIS A 605 20.24 -12.06 -38.19
CA HIS A 605 20.10 -10.82 -37.43
C HIS A 605 20.26 -11.02 -35.92
N VAL A 606 19.71 -12.11 -35.37
CA VAL A 606 19.82 -12.45 -33.94
C VAL A 606 21.27 -12.80 -33.61
N GLU A 607 21.90 -13.57 -34.48
CA GLU A 607 23.31 -13.94 -34.37
C GLU A 607 24.24 -12.72 -34.44
N GLN A 608 23.93 -11.77 -35.32
CA GLN A 608 24.68 -10.52 -35.44
C GLN A 608 24.55 -9.65 -34.19
N TYR A 609 23.33 -9.43 -33.68
CA TYR A 609 23.12 -8.69 -32.43
C TYR A 609 23.83 -9.36 -31.24
N TRP A 610 23.80 -10.69 -31.18
CA TRP A 610 24.47 -11.45 -30.13
C TRP A 610 25.98 -11.24 -30.16
N LYS A 611 26.61 -11.41 -31.33
CA LYS A 611 28.07 -11.24 -31.51
C LYS A 611 28.50 -9.78 -31.30
N ASP A 612 27.85 -8.86 -31.98
CA ASP A 612 28.33 -7.47 -32.10
C ASP A 612 28.00 -6.61 -30.89
N VAL A 613 26.98 -7.00 -30.10
CA VAL A 613 26.52 -6.20 -28.95
C VAL A 613 26.75 -6.95 -27.64
N LEU A 614 26.14 -8.13 -27.45
CA LEU A 614 26.16 -8.79 -26.15
C LEU A 614 27.49 -9.47 -25.85
N LEU A 615 27.93 -10.37 -26.73
CA LEU A 615 29.17 -11.13 -26.57
C LEU A 615 30.40 -10.21 -26.54
N CYS A 616 30.48 -9.25 -27.46
CA CYS A 616 31.53 -8.23 -27.47
C CYS A 616 31.56 -7.42 -26.15
N SER A 617 30.39 -7.05 -25.60
CA SER A 617 30.33 -6.33 -24.32
C SER A 617 30.77 -7.19 -23.13
N PHE A 618 30.42 -8.48 -23.11
CA PHE A 618 30.92 -9.40 -22.09
C PHE A 618 32.44 -9.64 -22.20
N GLN A 619 32.98 -9.73 -23.41
CA GLN A 619 34.42 -9.84 -23.64
C GLN A 619 35.17 -8.59 -23.16
N VAL A 620 34.65 -7.40 -23.47
CA VAL A 620 35.25 -6.14 -23.00
C VAL A 620 35.19 -6.05 -21.48
N TYR A 621 34.06 -6.42 -20.87
CA TYR A 621 33.94 -6.44 -19.40
C TYR A 621 34.90 -7.43 -18.75
N ALA A 622 34.97 -8.66 -19.25
CA ALA A 622 35.90 -9.67 -18.73
C ALA A 622 37.36 -9.23 -18.89
N LYS A 623 37.71 -8.52 -19.98
CA LYS A 623 39.06 -7.97 -20.16
C LYS A 623 39.39 -6.86 -19.15
N LEU A 624 38.43 -6.03 -18.78
CA LEU A 624 38.62 -4.92 -17.83
C LEU A 624 38.57 -5.37 -16.37
N HIS A 625 37.73 -6.36 -16.05
CA HIS A 625 37.43 -6.79 -14.68
C HIS A 625 37.86 -8.23 -14.37
N GLY A 626 38.56 -8.88 -15.29
CA GLY A 626 39.04 -10.27 -15.17
C GLY A 626 38.01 -11.33 -15.58
N SER A 627 36.76 -11.23 -15.09
CA SER A 627 35.69 -12.18 -15.40
C SER A 627 34.30 -11.54 -15.28
N CYS A 628 33.31 -12.10 -15.98
CA CYS A 628 31.90 -11.74 -15.81
C CYS A 628 31.22 -12.45 -14.61
N LYS A 629 31.95 -13.31 -13.89
CA LYS A 629 31.40 -14.12 -12.78
C LYS A 629 30.69 -13.27 -11.72
N ASP A 630 31.36 -12.21 -11.27
CA ASP A 630 30.93 -11.34 -10.16
C ASP A 630 30.32 -10.01 -10.63
N MET A 631 29.82 -9.95 -11.88
CA MET A 631 29.19 -8.74 -12.41
C MET A 631 27.89 -8.40 -11.66
N VAL A 632 27.79 -7.16 -11.17
CA VAL A 632 26.61 -6.66 -10.46
C VAL A 632 25.42 -6.57 -11.42
N GLY A 633 24.24 -7.04 -10.99
CA GLY A 633 23.02 -7.10 -11.82
C GLY A 633 22.49 -5.75 -12.31
N SER A 634 22.99 -4.63 -11.79
CA SER A 634 22.65 -3.26 -12.20
C SER A 634 23.72 -2.62 -13.10
N PHE A 635 24.77 -3.36 -13.49
CA PHE A 635 25.86 -2.80 -14.28
C PHE A 635 25.36 -2.33 -15.66
N VAL A 636 25.55 -1.04 -15.94
CA VAL A 636 25.24 -0.37 -17.20
C VAL A 636 26.52 -0.04 -17.94
N VAL A 637 26.58 -0.40 -19.22
CA VAL A 637 27.76 -0.16 -20.07
C VAL A 637 28.05 1.35 -20.18
N PRO A 638 29.26 1.82 -19.80
CA PRO A 638 29.67 3.21 -19.92
C PRO A 638 29.74 3.69 -21.38
N HIS A 639 29.57 4.99 -21.62
CA HIS A 639 29.59 5.59 -22.95
C HIS A 639 31.02 5.89 -23.44
N GLU A 640 31.94 4.96 -23.19
CA GLU A 640 33.38 5.15 -23.43
C GLU A 640 34.01 3.88 -24.02
N LYS A 641 35.10 4.04 -24.78
CA LYS A 641 35.88 2.90 -25.28
C LYS A 641 36.50 2.17 -24.07
N PRO A 642 36.48 0.82 -24.01
CA PRO A 642 36.54 -0.10 -25.16
C PRO A 642 35.20 -0.74 -25.55
N TYR A 643 34.08 -0.38 -24.91
CA TYR A 643 32.79 -1.01 -25.22
C TYR A 643 32.25 -0.58 -26.59
N PRO A 644 31.58 -1.49 -27.33
CA PRO A 644 31.01 -1.14 -28.62
C PRO A 644 29.91 -0.08 -28.44
N GLN A 645 29.88 0.90 -29.33
CA GLN A 645 28.93 2.03 -29.27
C GLN A 645 27.47 1.56 -29.27
N SER A 646 27.18 0.44 -29.91
CA SER A 646 25.86 -0.22 -29.93
C SER A 646 25.40 -0.72 -28.56
N ALA A 647 26.30 -0.86 -27.59
CA ALA A 647 26.01 -1.34 -26.25
C ALA A 647 25.98 -0.24 -25.18
N TRP A 648 26.30 1.02 -25.49
CA TRP A 648 26.32 2.09 -24.49
C TRP A 648 24.95 2.31 -23.84
N GLY A 649 24.92 2.39 -22.51
CA GLY A 649 23.69 2.50 -21.75
C GLY A 649 22.90 1.18 -21.61
N LEU A 650 23.40 0.07 -22.15
CA LEU A 650 22.79 -1.24 -21.97
C LEU A 650 23.05 -1.77 -20.55
N ASN A 651 22.00 -2.23 -19.85
CA ASN A 651 22.15 -2.94 -18.59
C ASN A 651 22.62 -4.38 -18.84
N LEU A 652 23.94 -4.56 -18.85
CA LEU A 652 24.60 -5.83 -19.15
C LEU A 652 24.45 -6.82 -17.98
N GLY A 653 24.40 -6.33 -16.73
CA GLY A 653 24.17 -7.16 -15.55
C GLY A 653 22.78 -7.83 -15.53
N LEU A 654 21.75 -7.14 -15.99
CA LEU A 654 20.41 -7.71 -16.15
C LEU A 654 20.37 -8.79 -17.25
N ARG A 655 21.11 -8.57 -18.34
CA ARG A 655 21.22 -9.55 -19.45
C ARG A 655 21.95 -10.81 -18.99
N LEU A 656 23.00 -10.66 -18.19
CA LEU A 656 23.70 -11.78 -17.56
C LEU A 656 22.75 -12.65 -16.72
N ARG A 657 21.90 -12.02 -15.89
CA ARG A 657 20.90 -12.72 -15.09
C ARG A 657 19.91 -13.52 -15.96
N HIS A 658 19.44 -12.93 -17.06
CA HIS A 658 18.56 -13.62 -18.00
C HIS A 658 19.24 -14.77 -18.75
N ILE A 659 20.56 -14.71 -18.95
CA ILE A 659 21.33 -15.79 -19.57
C ILE A 659 21.52 -16.97 -18.60
N ARG A 660 21.74 -16.70 -17.30
CA ARG A 660 21.90 -17.74 -16.26
C ARG A 660 20.59 -18.42 -15.87
N HIS A 661 19.49 -17.67 -15.80
CA HIS A 661 18.24 -18.16 -15.19
C HIS A 661 17.01 -18.13 -16.11
N GLY A 662 17.11 -17.60 -17.33
CA GLY A 662 15.98 -17.39 -18.23
C GLY A 662 15.99 -18.26 -19.49
N ILE A 663 14.80 -18.51 -20.04
CA ILE A 663 14.60 -19.26 -21.31
C ILE A 663 14.90 -18.36 -22.54
N ARG A 664 14.97 -17.04 -22.33
CA ARG A 664 15.02 -16.00 -23.39
C ARG A 664 16.21 -16.13 -24.33
N TYR A 665 17.35 -16.61 -23.85
CA TYR A 665 18.59 -16.75 -24.62
C TYR A 665 19.02 -18.21 -24.75
N ALA A 666 18.11 -19.17 -24.57
CA ALA A 666 18.47 -20.59 -24.49
C ALA A 666 19.11 -21.14 -25.78
N ASN A 667 18.77 -20.60 -26.95
CA ASN A 667 19.34 -21.03 -28.22
C ASN A 667 20.73 -20.42 -28.47
N GLU A 668 20.92 -19.17 -28.09
CA GLU A 668 22.18 -18.43 -28.17
C GLU A 668 23.19 -18.96 -27.15
N SER A 669 22.77 -19.19 -25.90
CA SER A 669 23.57 -19.80 -24.85
C SER A 669 24.00 -21.21 -25.20
N ALA A 670 23.15 -21.99 -25.88
CA ALA A 670 23.51 -23.34 -26.34
C ALA A 670 24.52 -23.30 -27.51
N LYS A 671 24.43 -22.30 -28.39
CA LYS A 671 25.35 -22.17 -29.55
C LYS A 671 26.73 -21.62 -29.15
N TYR A 672 26.80 -20.73 -28.16
CA TYR A 672 28.04 -20.07 -27.71
C TYR A 672 28.49 -20.52 -26.30
N LYS A 673 28.09 -21.73 -25.89
CA LYS A 673 28.27 -22.24 -24.52
C LYS A 673 29.72 -22.11 -24.03
N ASP A 674 30.67 -22.63 -24.80
CA ASP A 674 32.09 -22.67 -24.43
C ASP A 674 32.68 -21.26 -24.27
N GLU A 675 32.26 -20.31 -25.12
CA GLU A 675 32.71 -18.91 -25.03
C GLU A 675 32.14 -18.21 -23.79
N LEU A 676 30.91 -18.51 -23.40
CA LEU A 676 30.26 -17.93 -22.23
C LEU A 676 30.80 -18.50 -20.92
N GLU A 677 31.13 -19.78 -20.88
CA GLU A 677 31.80 -20.42 -19.73
C GLU A 677 33.20 -19.81 -19.54
N ASN A 678 33.98 -19.65 -20.61
CA ASN A 678 35.30 -19.02 -20.56
C ASN A 678 35.27 -17.56 -20.07
N LEU A 679 34.22 -16.81 -20.38
CA LEU A 679 34.04 -15.43 -19.92
C LEU A 679 33.49 -15.33 -18.47
N GLY A 680 33.12 -16.45 -17.84
CA GLY A 680 32.45 -16.50 -16.54
C GLY A 680 31.00 -16.02 -16.58
N VAL A 681 30.38 -16.00 -17.76
CA VAL A 681 28.96 -15.65 -17.95
C VAL A 681 28.05 -16.78 -17.49
N LEU A 682 28.40 -18.03 -17.78
CA LEU A 682 27.77 -19.24 -17.24
C LEU A 682 28.65 -19.85 -16.13
N LEU A 683 28.04 -20.42 -15.08
CA LEU A 683 28.76 -21.10 -13.99
C LEU A 683 28.64 -22.62 -14.10
N ASP A 684 29.62 -23.36 -13.55
CA ASP A 684 29.60 -24.83 -13.48
C ASP A 684 28.31 -25.30 -12.77
N GLY A 685 27.40 -25.91 -13.54
CA GLY A 685 26.08 -26.37 -13.08
C GLY A 685 24.87 -25.69 -13.76
N ASP A 686 25.03 -24.50 -14.35
CA ASP A 686 23.93 -23.78 -15.03
C ASP A 686 23.50 -24.48 -16.35
N ALA A 687 24.42 -25.22 -16.99
CA ALA A 687 24.14 -25.99 -18.21
C ALA A 687 23.12 -27.14 -17.99
N VAL A 688 23.09 -27.73 -16.79
CA VAL A 688 22.22 -28.88 -16.45
C VAL A 688 20.74 -28.45 -16.30
N MET A 689 20.50 -27.20 -15.89
CA MET A 689 19.15 -26.62 -15.76
C MET A 689 18.53 -26.23 -17.11
N LEU A 690 19.36 -25.85 -18.10
CA LEU A 690 18.90 -25.51 -19.45
C LEU A 690 18.43 -26.75 -20.24
N GLU A 691 19.14 -27.88 -20.13
CA GLU A 691 18.74 -29.14 -20.79
C GLU A 691 17.48 -29.76 -20.16
N SER A 692 17.33 -29.70 -18.83
CA SER A 692 16.17 -30.26 -18.12
C SER A 692 14.87 -29.47 -18.33
N ASN A 693 14.94 -28.15 -18.54
CA ASN A 693 13.77 -27.32 -18.83
C ASN A 693 13.26 -27.43 -20.28
N ILE A 694 14.13 -27.77 -21.24
CA ILE A 694 13.73 -28.03 -22.63
C ILE A 694 12.95 -29.36 -22.75
N GLY A 695 13.25 -30.36 -21.91
CA GLY A 695 12.58 -31.66 -21.90
C GLY A 695 11.17 -31.68 -21.30
N LYS A 696 10.85 -30.78 -20.35
CA LYS A 696 9.56 -30.79 -19.63
C LYS A 696 8.37 -30.23 -20.42
N HIS A 697 8.60 -29.45 -21.48
CA HIS A 697 7.53 -28.85 -22.29
C HIS A 697 7.11 -29.67 -23.51
N ALA A 698 7.76 -30.80 -23.82
CA ALA A 698 7.38 -31.66 -24.94
C ALA A 698 6.20 -32.60 -24.66
N SER A 699 5.68 -32.64 -23.43
CA SER A 699 4.76 -33.70 -22.96
C SER A 699 3.35 -33.25 -22.58
N LYS A 700 2.95 -32.00 -22.88
CA LYS A 700 1.58 -31.51 -22.64
C LYS A 700 1.09 -30.65 -23.80
N GLU A 701 0.61 -31.31 -24.85
CA GLU A 701 -0.39 -30.74 -25.76
C GLU A 701 -1.52 -31.75 -25.91
N GLY A 702 -2.72 -31.36 -25.46
CA GLY A 702 -3.93 -32.17 -25.52
C GLY A 702 -5.16 -31.36 -25.10
N GLY A 703 -5.83 -30.78 -26.11
CA GLY A 703 -7.27 -30.46 -26.21
C GLY A 703 -7.93 -29.54 -25.18
N PHE A 704 -8.45 -28.37 -25.61
CA PHE A 704 -9.90 -28.11 -25.77
C PHE A 704 -10.16 -26.72 -26.39
N ASP A 705 -11.37 -26.60 -26.94
CA ASP A 705 -11.93 -25.58 -27.84
C ASP A 705 -12.11 -24.15 -27.30
N GLU A 706 -12.33 -23.28 -28.29
CA GLU A 706 -12.74 -21.87 -28.30
C GLU A 706 -13.77 -21.49 -27.23
N ASP A 707 -13.49 -20.44 -26.44
CA ASP A 707 -14.07 -19.10 -26.61
C ASP A 707 -13.62 -18.17 -25.45
N LYS A 708 -13.58 -16.86 -25.72
CA LYS A 708 -13.26 -15.73 -24.82
C LYS A 708 -11.78 -15.37 -24.57
N SER A 709 -11.42 -14.24 -25.19
CA SER A 709 -10.81 -13.09 -24.52
C SER A 709 -9.50 -13.34 -23.75
N LEU A 710 -8.37 -13.24 -24.46
CA LEU A 710 -7.07 -12.97 -23.84
C LEU A 710 -6.65 -11.53 -24.15
N ASN A 711 -7.08 -10.63 -23.25
CA ASN A 711 -6.25 -9.50 -22.83
C ASN A 711 -4.95 -10.09 -22.26
N ASN A 712 -3.83 -9.83 -22.93
CA ASN A 712 -2.52 -9.85 -22.28
C ASN A 712 -2.00 -8.42 -22.25
N GLU A 713 -2.39 -7.75 -21.18
CA GLU A 713 -1.57 -6.74 -20.53
C GLU A 713 -0.30 -7.44 -20.01
N ASP A 714 0.87 -6.99 -20.46
CA ASP A 714 2.12 -7.08 -19.70
C ASP A 714 2.90 -5.77 -19.92
N TYR A 715 2.59 -4.76 -19.11
CA TYR A 715 3.24 -4.37 -17.84
C TYR A 715 4.31 -3.29 -18.08
N SER A 716 3.92 -2.08 -17.68
CA SER A 716 4.82 -1.03 -17.23
C SER A 716 5.36 -1.41 -15.86
N ASP A 717 6.68 -1.47 -15.73
CA ASP A 717 7.37 -1.31 -14.46
C ASP A 717 7.03 0.08 -13.89
N ASP A 718 6.12 0.12 -12.92
CA ASP A 718 6.13 1.10 -11.85
C ASP A 718 6.11 0.30 -10.55
N GLU A 719 7.28 0.20 -9.90
CA GLU A 719 7.41 -0.31 -8.54
C GLU A 719 6.67 0.64 -7.59
N ASP A 720 5.49 0.22 -7.13
CA ASP A 720 4.85 0.75 -5.94
C ASP A 720 5.22 -0.14 -4.75
N PHE A 721 6.10 0.39 -3.90
CA PHE A 721 6.27 -0.08 -2.53
C PHE A 721 4.99 0.27 -1.75
N GLY A 722 4.12 -0.73 -1.61
CA GLY A 722 3.10 -0.76 -0.57
C GLY A 722 3.66 -1.36 0.71
N ASP A 723 3.44 -0.65 1.82
CA ASP A 723 3.62 -1.10 3.19
C ASP A 723 3.05 -2.51 3.42
N GLU A 724 3.87 -3.43 3.93
CA GLU A 724 3.39 -4.54 4.75
C GLU A 724 3.66 -4.24 6.22
N ASP A 725 2.59 -4.44 6.99
CA ASP A 725 2.53 -4.44 8.43
C ASP A 725 3.68 -5.23 9.06
N ILE A 726 4.37 -4.56 9.98
CA ILE A 726 5.25 -5.17 10.96
C ILE A 726 4.37 -5.98 11.92
N GLY A 727 4.28 -7.27 11.66
CA GLY A 727 3.87 -8.31 12.60
C GLY A 727 5.06 -8.75 13.46
N ASP A 728 4.98 -8.35 14.72
CA ASP A 728 5.82 -8.72 15.86
C ASP A 728 6.16 -10.22 15.94
N ALA A 729 7.43 -10.56 15.75
CA ALA A 729 8.02 -11.84 16.12
C ALA A 729 9.39 -11.58 16.75
N GLY A 730 9.49 -11.92 18.03
CA GLY A 730 10.54 -11.46 18.94
C GLY A 730 11.95 -11.94 18.62
N ILE A 731 12.91 -11.11 19.02
CA ILE A 731 14.30 -11.50 19.19
C ILE A 731 14.69 -11.21 20.64
N ASN A 732 15.01 -12.31 21.33
CA ASN A 732 15.87 -12.36 22.50
C ASN A 732 17.15 -11.57 22.24
N GLU A 733 17.44 -10.58 23.08
CA GLU A 733 18.82 -10.18 23.35
C GLU A 733 19.13 -10.48 24.81
N GLY A 734 19.77 -11.63 25.00
CA GLY A 734 20.56 -11.98 26.16
C GLY A 734 21.90 -12.48 25.68
N ASN A 735 22.95 -11.94 26.30
CA ASN A 735 24.34 -12.40 26.38
C ASN A 735 25.43 -11.83 25.44
N THR A 736 26.18 -10.91 26.07
CA THR A 736 27.64 -10.94 26.33
C THR A 736 28.62 -10.77 25.16
N ALA A 737 29.43 -9.70 25.22
CA ALA A 737 30.83 -9.84 25.65
C ALA A 737 31.47 -8.47 25.95
N HIS A 738 32.04 -8.36 27.15
CA HIS A 738 33.16 -7.49 27.51
C HIS A 738 34.26 -7.50 26.46
N ILE A 739 34.89 -6.35 26.16
CA ILE A 739 36.37 -6.14 26.19
C ILE A 739 36.67 -4.65 26.45
N ASN A 740 37.38 -4.40 27.56
CA ASN A 740 38.20 -3.24 27.99
C ASN A 740 37.66 -1.81 27.95
#